data_AF-A0A955PDG9-F1
#
_entry.id   AF-A0A955PDG9-F1
#
_cell.length_a   1.000
_cell.length_b   1.000
_cell.length_c   1.000
_cell.angle_alpha   90.00
_cell.angle_beta   90.00
_cell.angle_gamma   90.00
#
_symmetry.space_group_name_H-M   'P 1'
#
loop_
_entity.id
_entity.type
_entity.pdbx_description
1 polymer ?
#
loop_
_entity_poly.entity_id
_entity_poly.type
_entity_poly.pdbx_seq_one_letter_code
_entity_poly.pdbx_strand_id
1 'polypeptide(L)'
;NFDHGFVNAGGKEIKIDSAPHIGLPKVSTWRNLVHLHGIIDEENDPQGKNLILSSAGFGRAYLTEGWAARFVTELFRNFTVLFVGYSLDDPVIRYLMDAFAADRDSGDPFEEAYAFVPVAGSEEERNTTLEKWEAKHVVPIPYESDQTHSHLHNTLHEWANVHRDGLNSRISLVHKIARNRPGGPLDERISQLVWAISDNDGVCAKAFLNLDPSPPLEWLEHLDAAGLFSHPNENPEDQPGSCIVQARGNCFHPGYGPTIFQLTKWLFHHLADPRLALWVCRKGGHLHPTFDQLLSNELKKTTSLSAEMRQFWQCVLDGRMSANDGYEAAELEDQVKAGAWNPFIRRGVIEALSPLFSIRSIPNSSWFESKDRGIGDIDCEDRELRLYSEVDLRGGTWAVRLIKAISRSKREHEIILSFADEVIHLLDEAIELDELFPGGSLLSITRPCIEKNTDHTFHEPWSLLVDLLWRSFQIQCERSPEKARQFVFRWKEKDHLLFHRLCCQAFTKVDIFPTEDSIAFLLSLERETFWAGGLSRERLNLIGAIGSKLKPEDLDRLVKIVMEGPPRAMFVRNISNDEWNELKDRILWEHLKKLSMSGADLPEDAKTQFDRIEKQYPFWRLREDKDRIGRVIER
;
A
#
# COMPACT_ATOMS: atom_id res chain seq x y z
N ASN A 1 55.31 0.32 -2.50
CA ASN A 1 56.07 -0.94 -2.33
C ASN A 1 57.25 -0.98 -3.28
N PHE A 2 58.43 -1.31 -2.76
CA PHE A 2 59.65 -1.44 -3.57
C PHE A 2 59.97 -2.91 -3.90
N ASP A 3 59.35 -3.84 -3.19
CA ASP A 3 59.52 -5.28 -3.36
C ASP A 3 58.90 -5.81 -4.67
N HIS A 4 59.26 -7.05 -5.00
CA HIS A 4 58.76 -7.75 -6.19
C HIS A 4 57.53 -8.61 -5.93
N GLY A 5 56.78 -8.41 -4.83
CA GLY A 5 55.66 -9.27 -4.46
C GLY A 5 54.62 -9.40 -5.58
N PHE A 6 54.16 -8.27 -6.12
CA PHE A 6 53.22 -8.25 -7.25
C PHE A 6 53.82 -8.72 -8.57
N VAL A 7 55.12 -8.47 -8.79
CA VAL A 7 55.84 -8.94 -9.98
C VAL A 7 55.90 -10.47 -10.00
N ASN A 8 56.23 -11.07 -8.86
CA ASN A 8 56.31 -12.52 -8.70
C ASN A 8 54.93 -13.19 -8.82
N ALA A 9 53.87 -12.54 -8.35
CA ALA A 9 52.50 -13.03 -8.46
C ALA A 9 51.89 -12.87 -9.87
N GLY A 10 52.24 -11.79 -10.58
CA GLY A 10 51.65 -11.39 -11.85
C GLY A 10 52.12 -12.14 -13.09
N GLY A 11 53.24 -12.88 -13.01
CA GLY A 11 53.83 -13.57 -14.15
C GLY A 11 54.50 -12.62 -15.17
N LYS A 12 55.06 -13.19 -16.25
CA LYS A 12 55.90 -12.45 -17.23
C LYS A 12 55.15 -11.49 -18.17
N GLU A 13 53.82 -11.46 -18.13
CA GLU A 13 53.00 -10.73 -19.11
C GLU A 13 52.58 -9.33 -18.66
N ILE A 14 52.78 -8.98 -17.38
CA ILE A 14 52.40 -7.66 -16.86
C ILE A 14 53.51 -6.64 -17.16
N LYS A 15 53.15 -5.56 -17.86
CA LYS A 15 54.05 -4.42 -18.07
C LYS A 15 54.24 -3.67 -16.75
N ILE A 16 55.49 -3.34 -16.45
CA ILE A 16 55.89 -2.67 -15.22
C ILE A 16 56.39 -1.26 -15.58
N ASP A 17 55.79 -0.26 -14.95
CA ASP A 17 56.28 1.13 -14.97
C ASP A 17 56.80 1.49 -13.57
N SER A 18 57.92 2.20 -13.49
CA SER A 18 58.50 2.61 -12.21
C SER A 18 59.01 4.05 -12.25
N ALA A 19 59.06 4.68 -11.08
CA ALA A 19 59.58 6.04 -10.95
C ALA A 19 61.03 6.15 -11.50
N PRO A 20 61.40 7.30 -12.09
CA PRO A 20 60.58 8.50 -12.30
C PRO A 20 59.75 8.48 -13.60
N HIS A 21 59.88 7.43 -14.43
CA HIS A 21 59.29 7.37 -15.76
C HIS A 21 57.95 6.63 -15.76
N ILE A 22 56.92 7.30 -15.26
CA ILE A 22 55.57 6.73 -15.14
C ILE A 22 54.63 7.40 -16.14
N GLY A 23 53.92 6.58 -16.93
CA GLY A 23 52.87 7.06 -17.83
C GLY A 23 51.58 7.42 -17.08
N LEU A 24 50.80 8.37 -17.59
CA LEU A 24 49.52 8.75 -16.98
C LEU A 24 48.45 7.68 -17.21
N PRO A 25 47.65 7.33 -16.19
CA PRO A 25 46.61 6.32 -16.29
C PRO A 25 45.42 6.87 -17.08
N LYS A 26 45.07 6.20 -18.19
CA LYS A 26 43.90 6.53 -19.03
C LYS A 26 43.03 5.30 -19.21
N VAL A 27 41.71 5.46 -19.11
CA VAL A 27 40.70 4.38 -19.14
C VAL A 27 40.90 3.42 -20.32
N SER A 28 41.20 3.94 -21.51
CA SER A 28 41.31 3.14 -22.74
C SER A 28 42.59 2.30 -22.84
N THR A 29 43.66 2.64 -22.13
CA THR A 29 45.01 2.13 -22.45
C THR A 29 45.82 1.65 -21.25
N TRP A 30 45.46 2.03 -20.02
CA TRP A 30 46.28 1.73 -18.85
C TRP A 30 45.85 0.43 -18.17
N ARG A 31 46.79 -0.53 -18.07
CA ARG A 31 46.63 -1.84 -17.40
C ARG A 31 47.95 -2.34 -16.78
N ASN A 32 48.85 -1.42 -16.41
CA ASN A 32 50.22 -1.73 -16.02
C ASN A 32 50.37 -1.80 -14.49
N LEU A 33 51.34 -2.59 -14.01
CA LEU A 33 51.78 -2.52 -12.63
C LEU A 33 52.70 -1.31 -12.45
N VAL A 34 52.34 -0.40 -11.52
CA VAL A 34 53.08 0.85 -11.32
C VAL A 34 53.74 0.88 -9.95
N HIS A 35 55.06 1.03 -9.94
CA HIS A 35 55.84 1.33 -8.75
C HIS A 35 56.06 2.85 -8.63
N LEU A 36 55.06 3.54 -8.06
CA LEU A 36 55.00 5.01 -7.98
C LEU A 36 56.24 5.63 -7.31
N HIS A 37 56.84 4.89 -6.38
CA HIS A 37 57.99 5.33 -5.59
C HIS A 37 59.30 4.62 -5.96
N GLY A 38 59.29 3.87 -7.07
CA GLY A 38 60.43 3.06 -7.52
C GLY A 38 60.33 1.60 -7.10
N ILE A 39 61.17 0.78 -7.72
CA ILE A 39 61.29 -0.66 -7.50
C ILE A 39 62.76 -0.97 -7.14
N ILE A 40 63.00 -1.96 -6.28
CA ILE A 40 64.36 -2.44 -6.02
C ILE A 40 64.89 -3.07 -7.31
N ASP A 41 65.96 -2.52 -7.86
CA ASP A 41 66.59 -3.02 -9.09
C ASP A 41 68.11 -3.02 -8.89
N GLU A 42 68.65 -4.16 -8.50
CA GLU A 42 70.09 -4.32 -8.24
C GLU A 42 70.93 -4.24 -9.53
N GLU A 43 70.33 -4.47 -10.69
CA GLU A 43 71.05 -4.48 -11.97
C GLU A 43 71.17 -3.06 -12.56
N ASN A 44 70.08 -2.30 -12.59
CA ASN A 44 70.04 -0.98 -13.24
C ASN A 44 70.09 0.20 -12.26
N ASP A 45 69.72 0.02 -11.00
CA ASP A 45 69.80 1.05 -9.95
C ASP A 45 70.40 0.50 -8.64
N PRO A 46 71.65 0.03 -8.65
CA PRO A 46 72.29 -0.58 -7.48
C PRO A 46 72.46 0.37 -6.28
N GLN A 47 72.27 1.68 -6.49
CA GLN A 47 72.34 2.70 -5.44
C GLN A 47 70.96 3.21 -5.00
N GLY A 48 69.86 2.69 -5.58
CA GLY A 48 68.49 3.07 -5.24
C GLY A 48 68.19 4.56 -5.44
N LYS A 49 68.81 5.21 -6.43
CA LYS A 49 68.65 6.66 -6.69
C LYS A 49 67.22 7.03 -7.10
N ASN A 50 66.51 6.07 -7.68
CA ASN A 50 65.13 6.22 -8.13
C ASN A 50 64.11 5.89 -7.03
N LEU A 51 64.55 5.38 -5.88
CA LEU A 51 63.68 5.08 -4.75
C LEU A 51 63.30 6.34 -3.97
N ILE A 52 62.02 6.45 -3.63
CA ILE A 52 61.49 7.55 -2.82
C ILE A 52 61.30 7.07 -1.38
N LEU A 53 62.29 7.36 -0.53
CA LEU A 53 62.32 6.93 0.87
C LEU A 53 62.35 8.10 1.86
N SER A 54 62.80 9.28 1.42
CA SER A 54 63.03 10.45 2.27
C SER A 54 62.05 11.57 1.97
N SER A 55 61.84 12.46 2.93
CA SER A 55 61.02 13.67 2.75
C SER A 55 61.46 14.52 1.55
N ALA A 56 62.77 14.57 1.27
CA ALA A 56 63.31 15.25 0.09
C ALA A 56 62.89 14.55 -1.22
N GLY A 57 62.88 13.22 -1.24
CA GLY A 57 62.36 12.43 -2.36
C GLY A 57 60.86 12.67 -2.60
N PHE A 58 60.06 12.70 -1.53
CA PHE A 58 58.63 13.02 -1.61
C PHE A 58 58.40 14.44 -2.15
N GLY A 59 59.13 15.44 -1.64
CA GLY A 59 59.06 16.80 -2.14
C GLY A 59 59.41 16.89 -3.63
N ARG A 60 60.44 16.19 -4.07
CA ARG A 60 60.79 16.11 -5.50
C ARG A 60 59.66 15.50 -6.33
N ALA A 61 59.11 14.37 -5.90
CA ALA A 61 58.14 13.61 -6.68
C ALA A 61 56.72 14.19 -6.75
N TYR A 62 56.25 14.78 -5.64
CA TYR A 62 54.91 15.34 -5.53
C TYR A 62 54.86 16.85 -5.78
N LEU A 63 55.92 17.60 -5.48
CA LEU A 63 55.90 19.07 -5.56
C LEU A 63 56.77 19.61 -6.70
N THR A 64 58.06 19.27 -6.72
CA THR A 64 59.02 19.93 -7.64
C THR A 64 58.90 19.41 -9.08
N GLU A 65 58.99 18.10 -9.26
CA GLU A 65 58.90 17.45 -10.58
C GLU A 65 57.50 16.89 -10.83
N GLY A 66 56.73 16.65 -9.76
CA GLY A 66 55.27 16.48 -9.80
C GLY A 66 54.74 15.24 -10.54
N TRP A 67 55.59 14.28 -10.93
CA TRP A 67 55.15 13.09 -11.65
C TRP A 67 54.18 12.24 -10.81
N ALA A 68 54.45 12.13 -9.50
CA ALA A 68 53.63 11.31 -8.62
C ALA A 68 52.26 11.96 -8.37
N ALA A 69 52.23 13.28 -8.16
CA ALA A 69 50.99 14.03 -8.02
C ALA A 69 50.12 13.91 -9.28
N ARG A 70 50.70 14.14 -10.47
CA ARG A 70 49.98 14.04 -11.74
C ARG A 70 49.42 12.65 -12.00
N PHE A 71 50.19 11.60 -11.71
CA PHE A 71 49.73 10.22 -11.86
C PHE A 71 48.51 9.94 -10.98
N VAL A 72 48.58 10.35 -9.71
CA VAL A 72 47.52 10.13 -8.72
C VAL A 72 46.26 10.88 -9.09
N THR A 73 46.38 12.17 -9.41
CA THR A 73 45.23 12.98 -9.83
C THR A 73 44.49 12.32 -10.99
N GLU A 74 45.21 11.89 -12.02
CA GLU A 74 44.59 11.20 -13.17
C GLU A 74 44.04 9.81 -12.82
N LEU A 75 44.60 9.12 -11.84
CA LEU A 75 44.08 7.83 -11.36
C LEU A 75 42.69 8.00 -10.76
N PHE A 76 42.52 8.94 -9.83
CA PHE A 76 41.25 9.19 -9.15
C PHE A 76 40.20 9.85 -10.05
N ARG A 77 40.61 10.57 -11.10
CA ARG A 77 39.68 11.13 -12.08
C ARG A 77 39.05 10.08 -12.98
N ASN A 78 39.76 8.99 -13.24
CA ASN A 78 39.40 8.04 -14.29
C ASN A 78 39.03 6.65 -13.76
N PHE A 79 39.33 6.35 -12.50
CA PHE A 79 39.18 5.01 -11.93
C PHE A 79 38.70 5.06 -10.48
N THR A 80 37.82 4.12 -10.13
CA THR A 80 37.53 3.75 -8.74
C THR A 80 38.78 3.13 -8.11
N VAL A 81 39.24 3.67 -6.98
CA VAL A 81 40.49 3.24 -6.32
C VAL A 81 40.17 2.43 -5.08
N LEU A 82 40.81 1.27 -4.91
CA LEU A 82 40.71 0.46 -3.69
C LEU A 82 42.09 0.34 -3.02
N PHE A 83 42.19 0.84 -1.80
CA PHE A 83 43.36 0.73 -0.94
C PHE A 83 43.35 -0.58 -0.15
N VAL A 84 44.48 -1.30 -0.21
CA VAL A 84 44.70 -2.55 0.53
C VAL A 84 46.06 -2.47 1.22
N GLY A 85 46.09 -2.66 2.55
CA GLY A 85 47.33 -2.64 3.34
C GLY A 85 47.87 -1.24 3.67
N TYR A 86 47.02 -0.21 3.62
CA TYR A 86 47.37 1.18 3.97
C TYR A 86 46.76 1.59 5.31
N SER A 87 47.44 2.48 6.03
CA SER A 87 46.91 3.15 7.23
C SER A 87 46.77 4.65 7.01
N LEU A 88 45.96 5.33 7.82
CA LEU A 88 45.81 6.80 7.73
C LEU A 88 47.10 7.56 8.08
N ASP A 89 48.00 6.92 8.82
CA ASP A 89 49.31 7.45 9.21
C ASP A 89 50.38 7.23 8.14
N ASP A 90 50.04 6.51 7.06
CA ASP A 90 50.95 6.34 5.94
C ASP A 90 51.24 7.71 5.28
N PRO A 91 52.51 8.12 5.17
CA PRO A 91 52.89 9.36 4.50
C PRO A 91 52.31 9.48 3.10
N VAL A 92 52.21 8.36 2.38
CA VAL A 92 51.69 8.29 1.02
C VAL A 92 50.22 8.71 1.01
N ILE A 93 49.38 8.11 1.87
CA ILE A 93 47.95 8.46 1.96
C ILE A 93 47.78 9.94 2.27
N ARG A 94 48.58 10.51 3.18
CA ARG A 94 48.52 11.95 3.47
C ARG A 94 48.76 12.80 2.22
N TYR A 95 49.83 12.55 1.47
CA TYR A 95 50.13 13.32 0.26
C TYR A 95 49.13 13.08 -0.88
N LEU A 96 48.59 11.86 -1.01
CA LEU A 96 47.53 11.54 -1.98
C LEU A 96 46.25 12.34 -1.69
N MET A 97 45.87 12.46 -0.43
CA MET A 97 44.66 13.17 -0.01
C MET A 97 44.84 14.69 -0.07
N ASP A 98 46.03 15.22 0.22
CA ASP A 98 46.34 16.64 0.04
C ASP A 98 46.26 17.03 -1.45
N ALA A 99 46.72 16.17 -2.36
CA ALA A 99 46.61 16.38 -3.81
C ALA A 99 45.14 16.31 -4.29
N PHE A 100 44.32 15.45 -3.67
CA PHE A 100 42.89 15.33 -3.93
C PHE A 100 42.10 16.57 -3.45
N ALA A 101 42.42 17.07 -2.25
CA ALA A 101 41.80 18.26 -1.68
C ALA A 101 42.14 19.53 -2.48
N ALA A 102 43.39 19.65 -2.96
CA ALA A 102 43.84 20.83 -3.71
C ALA A 102 43.19 20.98 -5.10
N ASP A 103 42.69 19.89 -5.69
CA ASP A 103 42.22 19.87 -7.08
C ASP A 103 40.69 19.75 -7.21
N ARG A 104 39.98 19.64 -6.08
CA ARG A 104 38.50 19.73 -6.04
C ARG A 104 37.96 21.14 -6.19
N ASP A 105 38.76 22.17 -5.85
CA ASP A 105 38.43 23.57 -6.13
C ASP A 105 38.35 23.86 -7.65
N SER A 106 38.86 22.94 -8.48
CA SER A 106 38.89 23.00 -9.94
C SER A 106 37.55 22.62 -10.60
N GLY A 107 36.62 21.99 -9.88
CA GLY A 107 35.24 21.73 -10.33
C GLY A 107 34.98 20.42 -11.10
N ASP A 108 35.99 19.59 -11.36
CA ASP A 108 35.81 18.27 -12.00
C ASP A 108 35.50 17.16 -10.96
N PRO A 109 34.51 16.28 -11.21
CA PRO A 109 34.18 15.19 -10.29
C PRO A 109 35.25 14.10 -10.31
N PHE A 110 35.65 13.64 -9.11
CA PHE A 110 36.50 12.47 -8.93
C PHE A 110 35.65 11.22 -8.68
N GLU A 111 36.17 10.06 -9.07
CA GLU A 111 35.59 8.75 -8.75
C GLU A 111 35.72 8.42 -7.26
N GLU A 112 34.88 7.49 -6.78
CA GLU A 112 34.91 7.04 -5.39
C GLU A 112 36.18 6.24 -5.06
N ALA A 113 36.63 6.40 -3.82
CA ALA A 113 37.77 5.68 -3.28
C ALA A 113 37.34 4.83 -2.09
N TYR A 114 37.88 3.63 -2.03
CA TYR A 114 37.55 2.62 -1.02
C TYR A 114 38.82 2.17 -0.30
N ALA A 115 38.70 1.74 0.96
CA ALA A 115 39.84 1.16 1.67
C ALA A 115 39.40 -0.02 2.54
N PHE A 116 40.13 -1.14 2.52
CA PHE A 116 39.97 -2.17 3.54
C PHE A 116 40.59 -1.69 4.86
N VAL A 117 39.77 -1.51 5.88
CA VAL A 117 40.19 -0.91 7.15
C VAL A 117 40.16 -1.96 8.26
N PRO A 118 41.31 -2.25 8.92
CA PRO A 118 41.32 -3.12 10.09
C PRO A 118 40.60 -2.42 11.23
N VAL A 119 39.57 -3.07 11.77
CA VAL A 119 38.87 -2.62 12.97
C VAL A 119 39.09 -3.61 14.11
N ALA A 120 39.32 -3.07 15.31
CA ALA A 120 39.50 -3.83 16.53
C ALA A 120 38.94 -3.02 17.71
N GLY A 121 38.48 -3.70 18.77
CA GLY A 121 38.01 -3.07 19.99
C GLY A 121 36.50 -2.87 20.04
N SER A 122 36.08 -1.89 20.84
CA SER A 122 34.67 -1.57 21.08
C SER A 122 33.99 -0.90 19.87
N GLU A 123 32.66 -0.86 19.86
CA GLU A 123 31.88 -0.26 18.78
C GLU A 123 32.19 1.25 18.59
N GLU A 124 32.49 1.98 19.67
CA GLU A 124 32.91 3.39 19.61
C GLU A 124 34.27 3.56 18.92
N GLU A 125 35.25 2.69 19.21
CA GLU A 125 36.57 2.72 18.58
C GLU A 125 36.50 2.36 17.10
N ARG A 126 35.63 1.40 16.75
CA ARG A 126 35.31 1.05 15.37
C ARG A 126 34.76 2.27 14.62
N ASN A 127 33.70 2.89 15.14
CA ASN A 127 33.05 4.03 14.46
C ASN A 127 34.01 5.22 14.32
N THR A 128 34.78 5.54 15.36
CA THR A 128 35.80 6.59 15.31
C THR A 128 36.85 6.33 14.22
N THR A 129 37.20 5.06 13.98
CA THR A 129 38.15 4.70 12.94
C THR A 129 37.54 4.89 11.55
N LEU A 130 36.28 4.50 11.35
CA LEU A 130 35.57 4.67 10.08
C LEU A 130 35.36 6.15 9.74
N GLU A 131 34.93 6.96 10.70
CA GLU A 131 34.74 8.41 10.53
C GLU A 131 36.03 9.11 10.09
N LYS A 132 37.21 8.66 10.56
CA LYS A 132 38.50 9.24 10.12
C LYS A 132 38.82 8.97 8.66
N TRP A 133 38.39 7.83 8.11
CA TRP A 133 38.54 7.53 6.68
C TRP A 133 37.50 8.29 5.85
N GLU A 134 36.25 8.34 6.32
CA GLU A 134 35.17 9.11 5.67
C GLU A 134 35.47 10.61 5.63
N ALA A 135 36.08 11.17 6.69
CA ALA A 135 36.54 12.55 6.71
C ALA A 135 37.63 12.85 5.67
N LYS A 136 38.31 11.80 5.16
CA LYS A 136 39.24 11.90 4.02
C LYS A 136 38.58 11.51 2.69
N HIS A 137 37.26 11.40 2.65
CA HIS A 137 36.47 11.00 1.48
C HIS A 137 36.85 9.63 0.90
N VAL A 138 37.28 8.71 1.76
CA VAL A 138 37.51 7.31 1.40
C VAL A 138 36.47 6.47 2.12
N VAL A 139 35.69 5.71 1.36
CA VAL A 139 34.65 4.82 1.87
C VAL A 139 35.32 3.61 2.54
N PRO A 140 35.24 3.46 3.88
CA PRO A 140 35.91 2.38 4.56
C PRO A 140 35.11 1.07 4.41
N ILE A 141 35.82 -0.02 4.12
CA ILE A 141 35.34 -1.39 4.13
C ILE A 141 35.94 -2.07 5.36
N PRO A 142 35.24 -2.06 6.52
CA PRO A 142 35.77 -2.62 7.75
C PRO A 142 35.97 -4.13 7.64
N TYR A 143 37.04 -4.63 8.25
CA TYR A 143 37.21 -6.05 8.52
C TYR A 143 37.78 -6.27 9.92
N GLU A 144 37.37 -7.36 10.57
CA GLU A 144 37.93 -7.75 11.86
C GLU A 144 39.40 -8.13 11.68
N SER A 145 40.28 -7.37 12.33
CA SER A 145 41.72 -7.63 12.24
C SER A 145 42.17 -8.60 13.33
N ASP A 146 42.76 -9.71 12.91
CA ASP A 146 43.71 -10.47 13.72
C ASP A 146 45.14 -9.94 13.48
N GLN A 147 46.13 -10.46 14.22
CA GLN A 147 47.53 -10.04 14.11
C GLN A 147 48.14 -10.30 12.71
N THR A 148 47.49 -11.11 11.89
CA THR A 148 47.97 -11.57 10.58
C THR A 148 47.10 -11.12 9.41
N HIS A 149 46.05 -10.32 9.66
CA HIS A 149 45.03 -9.92 8.68
C HIS A 149 44.43 -11.10 7.88
N SER A 150 44.23 -12.26 8.49
CA SER A 150 43.75 -13.47 7.82
C SER A 150 42.36 -13.26 7.21
N HIS A 151 41.48 -12.50 7.86
CA HIS A 151 40.16 -12.16 7.34
C HIS A 151 40.23 -11.37 6.04
N LEU A 152 41.13 -10.39 5.93
CA LEU A 152 41.36 -9.65 4.68
C LEU A 152 41.82 -10.60 3.56
N HIS A 153 42.80 -11.46 3.84
CA HIS A 153 43.30 -12.43 2.87
C HIS A 153 42.19 -13.38 2.38
N ASN A 154 41.38 -13.90 3.30
CA ASN A 154 40.24 -14.75 2.96
C ASN A 154 39.22 -14.01 2.10
N THR A 155 38.89 -12.76 2.44
CA THR A 155 37.99 -11.92 1.63
C THR A 155 38.52 -11.68 0.22
N LEU A 156 39.82 -11.40 0.06
CA LEU A 156 40.43 -11.20 -1.27
C LEU A 156 40.43 -12.50 -2.08
N HIS A 157 40.66 -13.65 -1.45
CA HIS A 157 40.56 -14.95 -2.12
C HIS A 157 39.14 -15.26 -2.59
N GLU A 158 38.14 -15.05 -1.73
CA GLU A 158 36.74 -15.22 -2.11
C GLU A 158 36.33 -14.23 -3.21
N TRP A 159 36.74 -12.97 -3.13
CA TRP A 159 36.47 -11.99 -4.17
C TRP A 159 37.09 -12.38 -5.52
N ALA A 160 38.33 -12.89 -5.51
CA ALA A 160 38.98 -13.40 -6.71
C ALA A 160 38.27 -14.63 -7.30
N ASN A 161 37.78 -15.54 -6.45
CA ASN A 161 37.00 -16.70 -6.89
C ASN A 161 35.67 -16.26 -7.53
N VAL A 162 34.96 -15.31 -6.90
CA VAL A 162 33.70 -14.74 -7.43
C VAL A 162 33.91 -14.08 -8.79
N HIS A 163 35.02 -13.37 -8.99
CA HIS A 163 35.33 -12.75 -10.27
C HIS A 163 35.74 -13.77 -11.34
N ARG A 164 36.50 -14.82 -10.96
CA ARG A 164 37.04 -15.81 -11.90
C ARG A 164 35.96 -16.64 -12.59
N ASP A 165 34.95 -17.11 -11.86
CA ASP A 165 33.87 -17.92 -12.46
C ASP A 165 32.67 -17.08 -12.91
N GLY A 166 32.75 -15.75 -12.75
CA GLY A 166 31.83 -14.75 -13.29
C GLY A 166 30.37 -15.08 -12.99
N LEU A 167 29.60 -15.36 -14.05
CA LEU A 167 28.17 -15.66 -13.94
C LEU A 167 27.87 -16.92 -13.11
N ASN A 168 28.75 -17.93 -13.15
CA ASN A 168 28.55 -19.17 -12.40
C ASN A 168 28.70 -18.93 -10.89
N SER A 169 29.60 -18.03 -10.47
CA SER A 169 29.72 -17.65 -9.06
C SER A 169 28.47 -16.94 -8.58
N ARG A 170 27.91 -16.02 -9.38
CA ARG A 170 26.65 -15.33 -9.07
C ARG A 170 25.48 -16.31 -8.93
N ILE A 171 25.34 -17.25 -9.87
CA ILE A 171 24.32 -18.30 -9.79
C ILE A 171 24.50 -19.16 -8.52
N SER A 172 25.73 -19.56 -8.22
CA SER A 172 26.04 -20.34 -7.01
C SER A 172 25.70 -19.59 -5.72
N LEU A 173 25.93 -18.27 -5.70
CA LEU A 173 25.58 -17.39 -4.59
C LEU A 173 24.06 -17.32 -4.39
N VAL A 174 23.30 -17.19 -5.48
CA VAL A 174 21.82 -17.27 -5.46
C VAL A 174 21.35 -18.60 -4.86
N HIS A 175 21.89 -19.73 -5.33
CA HIS A 175 21.53 -21.06 -4.79
C HIS A 175 21.84 -21.22 -3.30
N LYS A 176 22.93 -20.60 -2.81
CA LYS A 176 23.37 -20.68 -1.42
C LYS A 176 22.51 -19.81 -0.50
N ILE A 177 22.15 -18.60 -0.92
CA ILE A 177 21.50 -17.60 -0.06
C ILE A 177 19.97 -17.68 -0.14
N ALA A 178 19.40 -17.67 -1.34
CA ALA A 178 17.97 -17.43 -1.56
C ALA A 178 17.03 -18.48 -0.97
N ARG A 179 17.53 -19.69 -0.69
CA ARG A 179 16.75 -20.78 -0.07
C ARG A 179 16.43 -20.51 1.40
N ASN A 180 17.26 -19.73 2.07
CA ASN A 180 17.07 -19.40 3.48
C ASN A 180 16.22 -18.14 3.60
N ARG A 181 15.50 -18.02 4.73
CA ARG A 181 14.83 -16.75 5.06
C ARG A 181 15.89 -15.67 5.26
N PRO A 182 15.68 -14.45 4.73
CA PRO A 182 16.59 -13.35 5.01
C PRO A 182 16.63 -13.10 6.52
N GLY A 183 17.82 -12.77 7.04
CA GLY A 183 17.96 -12.30 8.41
C GLY A 183 17.37 -10.90 8.62
N GLY A 184 17.74 -10.25 9.71
CA GLY A 184 17.39 -8.84 9.93
C GLY A 184 17.99 -7.90 8.86
N PRO A 185 17.64 -6.60 8.87
CA PRO A 185 18.08 -5.63 7.85
C PRO A 185 19.60 -5.48 7.68
N LEU A 186 20.40 -5.91 8.66
CA LEU A 186 21.85 -5.87 8.66
C LEU A 186 22.51 -7.16 8.13
N ASP A 187 21.73 -8.11 7.60
CA ASP A 187 22.27 -9.34 7.04
C ASP A 187 23.00 -9.07 5.72
N GLU A 188 24.33 -9.18 5.74
CA GLU A 188 25.21 -9.00 4.56
C GLU A 188 24.81 -9.89 3.37
N ARG A 189 24.14 -11.02 3.64
CA ARG A 189 23.63 -11.93 2.60
C ARG A 189 22.59 -11.26 1.72
N ILE A 190 21.86 -10.27 2.24
CA ILE A 190 20.87 -9.51 1.47
C ILE A 190 21.57 -8.74 0.36
N SER A 191 22.60 -7.96 0.70
CA SER A 191 23.38 -7.19 -0.27
C SER A 191 24.04 -8.09 -1.31
N GLN A 192 24.57 -9.25 -0.88
CA GLN A 192 25.16 -10.25 -1.77
C GLN A 192 24.13 -10.83 -2.78
N LEU A 193 22.92 -11.14 -2.31
CA LEU A 193 21.87 -11.67 -3.18
C LEU A 193 21.35 -10.60 -4.15
N VAL A 194 21.11 -9.37 -3.66
CA VAL A 194 20.70 -8.23 -4.47
C VAL A 194 21.72 -8.01 -5.59
N TRP A 195 23.02 -7.94 -5.26
CA TRP A 195 24.08 -7.80 -6.26
C TRP A 195 24.08 -8.94 -7.29
N ALA A 196 23.87 -10.19 -6.85
CA ALA A 196 23.84 -11.33 -7.75
C ALA A 196 22.65 -11.30 -8.72
N ILE A 197 21.48 -10.85 -8.26
CA ILE A 197 20.24 -10.79 -9.04
C ILE A 197 20.18 -9.56 -9.96
N SER A 198 20.88 -8.47 -9.60
CA SER A 198 20.92 -7.21 -10.36
C SER A 198 21.63 -7.29 -11.72
N ASP A 199 21.88 -8.49 -12.23
CA ASP A 199 22.51 -8.72 -13.52
C ASP A 199 21.61 -8.24 -14.68
N ASN A 200 22.20 -7.60 -15.69
CA ASN A 200 21.43 -6.99 -16.80
C ASN A 200 20.72 -8.04 -17.67
N ASP A 201 21.23 -9.27 -17.74
CA ASP A 201 20.72 -10.33 -18.61
C ASP A 201 19.61 -11.17 -17.95
N GLY A 202 19.33 -10.96 -16.66
CA GLY A 202 18.29 -11.68 -15.90
C GLY A 202 18.55 -13.17 -15.69
N VAL A 203 19.76 -13.67 -15.98
CA VAL A 203 20.10 -15.10 -15.83
C VAL A 203 20.09 -15.51 -14.36
N CYS A 204 20.66 -14.69 -13.47
CA CYS A 204 20.65 -14.95 -12.03
C CYS A 204 19.23 -14.85 -11.44
N ALA A 205 18.40 -13.93 -11.93
CA ALA A 205 16.99 -13.84 -11.55
C ALA A 205 16.19 -15.08 -12.00
N LYS A 206 16.51 -15.64 -13.17
CA LYS A 206 15.96 -16.92 -13.64
C LYS A 206 16.42 -18.08 -12.77
N ALA A 207 17.67 -18.09 -12.32
CA ALA A 207 18.18 -19.09 -11.37
C ALA A 207 17.42 -18.99 -10.03
N PHE A 208 17.18 -17.78 -9.54
CA PHE A 208 16.38 -17.51 -8.34
C PHE A 208 14.94 -18.04 -8.47
N LEU A 209 14.27 -17.76 -9.59
CA LEU A 209 12.92 -18.27 -9.88
C LEU A 209 12.83 -19.80 -9.86
N ASN A 210 13.83 -20.50 -10.42
CA ASN A 210 13.82 -21.95 -10.61
C ASN A 210 14.32 -22.73 -9.39
N LEU A 211 14.50 -22.09 -8.24
CA LEU A 211 14.86 -22.79 -7.00
C LEU A 211 13.69 -23.65 -6.50
N ASP A 212 14.04 -24.84 -6.02
CA ASP A 212 13.14 -25.76 -5.33
C ASP A 212 13.73 -26.10 -3.94
N PRO A 213 13.04 -25.77 -2.83
CA PRO A 213 11.79 -25.01 -2.75
C PRO A 213 11.93 -23.56 -3.25
N SER A 214 10.82 -22.97 -3.71
CA SER A 214 10.76 -21.58 -4.18
C SER A 214 11.23 -20.61 -3.08
N PRO A 215 11.99 -19.54 -3.42
CA PRO A 215 12.47 -18.59 -2.41
C PRO A 215 11.31 -17.95 -1.65
N PRO A 216 11.43 -17.78 -0.32
CA PRO A 216 10.35 -17.31 0.54
C PRO A 216 10.00 -15.84 0.25
N LEU A 217 8.72 -15.46 0.41
CA LEU A 217 8.19 -14.12 0.08
C LEU A 217 8.85 -12.99 0.88
N GLU A 218 9.46 -13.30 2.02
CA GLU A 218 10.23 -12.39 2.89
C GLU A 218 11.34 -11.65 2.13
N TRP A 219 11.83 -12.19 1.01
CA TRP A 219 12.77 -11.48 0.12
C TRP A 219 12.14 -10.27 -0.59
N LEU A 220 10.82 -10.18 -0.72
CA LEU A 220 10.11 -9.15 -1.46
C LEU A 220 10.47 -7.73 -0.99
N GLU A 221 10.40 -7.48 0.32
CA GLU A 221 10.66 -6.14 0.86
C GLU A 221 12.12 -5.72 0.67
N HIS A 222 13.07 -6.67 0.74
CA HIS A 222 14.49 -6.39 0.51
C HIS A 222 14.81 -6.13 -0.97
N LEU A 223 14.23 -6.91 -1.89
CA LEU A 223 14.41 -6.70 -3.34
C LEU A 223 13.75 -5.39 -3.79
N ASP A 224 12.61 -5.03 -3.20
CA ASP A 224 11.92 -3.76 -3.43
C ASP A 224 12.70 -2.56 -2.89
N ALA A 225 13.22 -2.65 -1.66
CA ALA A 225 14.07 -1.62 -1.08
C ALA A 225 15.39 -1.42 -1.87
N ALA A 226 15.91 -2.47 -2.50
CA ALA A 226 17.07 -2.39 -3.37
C ALA A 226 16.78 -1.78 -4.75
N GLY A 227 15.54 -1.37 -5.03
CA GLY A 227 15.16 -0.75 -6.29
C GLY A 227 14.95 -1.72 -7.45
N LEU A 228 14.98 -3.04 -7.23
CA LEU A 228 14.81 -4.04 -8.31
C LEU A 228 13.40 -4.02 -8.92
N PHE A 229 12.42 -3.45 -8.21
CA PHE A 229 11.07 -3.22 -8.70
C PHE A 229 10.78 -1.74 -9.00
N SER A 230 11.78 -0.87 -8.90
CA SER A 230 11.67 0.58 -9.15
C SER A 230 12.02 0.92 -10.60
N HIS A 231 11.53 2.05 -11.10
CA HIS A 231 11.77 2.48 -12.46
C HIS A 231 13.25 2.88 -12.69
N PRO A 232 13.93 2.41 -13.75
CA PRO A 232 15.35 2.71 -13.97
C PRO A 232 15.70 4.18 -14.32
N ASN A 233 14.73 5.08 -14.40
CA ASN A 233 14.90 6.44 -14.97
C ASN A 233 14.23 7.56 -14.14
N GLU A 234 13.86 7.34 -12.88
CA GLU A 234 13.24 8.38 -12.06
C GLU A 234 14.25 9.06 -11.12
N ASN A 235 14.15 10.39 -11.02
CA ASN A 235 14.91 11.17 -10.05
C ASN A 235 14.46 10.80 -8.63
N PRO A 236 15.38 10.73 -7.63
CA PRO A 236 15.03 10.40 -6.24
C PRO A 236 14.04 11.37 -5.57
N GLU A 237 13.78 12.54 -6.15
CA GLU A 237 12.90 13.58 -5.63
C GLU A 237 11.44 13.46 -6.12
N ASP A 238 11.19 12.70 -7.18
CA ASP A 238 9.83 12.37 -7.66
C ASP A 238 9.35 11.07 -6.99
N GLN A 239 8.06 10.96 -6.64
CA GLN A 239 7.53 9.75 -5.97
C GLN A 239 7.85 8.50 -6.82
N PRO A 240 8.51 7.47 -6.27
CA PRO A 240 9.06 6.38 -7.07
C PRO A 240 7.93 5.51 -7.65
N GLY A 241 7.71 5.63 -8.95
CA GLY A 241 6.92 4.72 -9.75
C GLY A 241 7.53 3.32 -9.70
N SER A 242 6.69 2.32 -9.40
CA SER A 242 7.11 0.92 -9.47
C SER A 242 7.02 0.42 -10.91
N CYS A 243 8.01 -0.37 -11.37
CA CYS A 243 7.90 -1.11 -12.64
C CYS A 243 6.73 -2.12 -12.66
N ILE A 244 6.18 -2.42 -11.49
CA ILE A 244 5.06 -3.34 -11.30
C ILE A 244 3.73 -2.58 -11.22
N VAL A 245 3.73 -1.35 -10.71
CA VAL A 245 2.52 -0.57 -10.46
C VAL A 245 2.57 0.80 -11.14
N GLN A 246 1.65 1.02 -12.07
CA GLN A 246 1.60 2.22 -12.89
C GLN A 246 0.90 3.38 -12.16
N ALA A 247 1.60 4.51 -11.98
CA ALA A 247 0.95 5.79 -11.70
C ALA A 247 0.13 6.22 -12.92
N ARG A 248 -1.18 6.46 -12.74
CA ARG A 248 -2.08 6.86 -13.83
C ARG A 248 -1.64 8.20 -14.41
N GLY A 249 -1.22 8.21 -15.68
CA GLY A 249 -0.80 9.40 -16.42
C GLY A 249 0.47 9.21 -17.26
N ASN A 250 1.33 8.25 -16.87
CA ASN A 250 2.52 7.93 -17.66
C ASN A 250 2.17 6.98 -18.82
N CYS A 251 2.27 7.51 -20.04
CA CYS A 251 2.13 6.79 -21.31
C CYS A 251 3.48 6.24 -21.83
N PHE A 252 4.57 6.47 -21.10
CA PHE A 252 5.85 5.82 -21.34
C PHE A 252 5.82 4.43 -20.69
N HIS A 253 5.87 3.40 -21.52
CA HIS A 253 6.16 2.03 -21.08
C HIS A 253 7.68 1.84 -21.11
N PRO A 254 8.36 1.88 -19.96
CA PRO A 254 9.78 1.54 -19.91
C PRO A 254 9.90 0.06 -20.22
N GLY A 255 10.94 -0.33 -20.95
CA GLY A 255 11.18 -1.74 -21.23
C GLY A 255 11.23 -2.57 -19.95
N TYR A 256 10.41 -3.61 -19.87
CA TYR A 256 10.46 -4.60 -18.81
C TYR A 256 11.83 -5.32 -18.88
N GLY A 257 12.75 -5.01 -17.97
CA GLY A 257 14.07 -5.62 -17.96
C GLY A 257 14.01 -7.14 -17.76
N PRO A 258 14.97 -7.92 -18.28
CA PRO A 258 14.99 -9.38 -18.12
C PRO A 258 14.89 -9.84 -16.66
N THR A 259 15.50 -9.10 -15.73
CA THR A 259 15.49 -9.38 -14.29
C THR A 259 14.09 -9.24 -13.69
N ILE A 260 13.43 -8.10 -13.95
CA ILE A 260 12.07 -7.83 -13.44
C ILE A 260 11.10 -8.88 -13.96
N PHE A 261 11.22 -9.28 -15.23
CA PHE A 261 10.40 -10.34 -15.82
C PHE A 261 10.48 -11.67 -15.05
N GLN A 262 11.67 -12.09 -14.62
CA GLN A 262 11.82 -13.32 -13.84
C GLN A 262 11.33 -13.16 -12.41
N LEU A 263 11.57 -12.00 -11.78
CA LEU A 263 11.08 -11.72 -10.43
C LEU A 263 9.54 -11.66 -10.38
N THR A 264 8.89 -11.08 -11.41
CA THR A 264 7.44 -11.10 -11.55
C THR A 264 6.88 -12.53 -11.58
N LYS A 265 7.55 -13.44 -12.29
CA LYS A 265 7.16 -14.86 -12.28
C LYS A 265 7.33 -15.52 -10.93
N TRP A 266 8.34 -15.11 -10.16
CA TRP A 266 8.55 -15.63 -8.82
C TRP A 266 7.42 -15.19 -7.87
N LEU A 267 6.92 -13.96 -8.00
CA LEU A 267 5.75 -13.51 -7.24
C LEU A 267 4.52 -14.41 -7.49
N PHE A 268 4.39 -15.01 -8.67
CA PHE A 268 3.27 -15.91 -8.95
C PHE A 268 3.27 -17.19 -8.12
N HIS A 269 4.43 -17.64 -7.64
CA HIS A 269 4.49 -18.78 -6.72
C HIS A 269 3.86 -18.45 -5.35
N HIS A 270 3.64 -17.17 -5.05
CA HIS A 270 3.16 -16.66 -3.77
C HIS A 270 1.79 -15.98 -3.86
N LEU A 271 1.01 -16.21 -4.94
CA LEU A 271 -0.32 -15.60 -5.11
C LEU A 271 -1.32 -15.94 -3.99
N ALA A 272 -1.09 -17.04 -3.26
CA ALA A 272 -1.92 -17.44 -2.13
C ALA A 272 -1.54 -16.72 -0.82
N ASP A 273 -0.38 -16.04 -0.77
CA ASP A 273 0.10 -15.36 0.44
C ASP A 273 -0.51 -13.95 0.54
N PRO A 274 -1.28 -13.64 1.61
CA PRO A 274 -1.91 -12.33 1.77
C PRO A 274 -0.91 -11.16 1.85
N ARG A 275 0.36 -11.41 2.23
CA ARG A 275 1.40 -10.38 2.29
C ARG A 275 1.71 -9.81 0.91
N LEU A 276 1.64 -10.64 -0.14
CA LEU A 276 1.83 -10.20 -1.52
C LEU A 276 0.67 -9.30 -1.97
N ALA A 277 -0.57 -9.70 -1.66
CA ALA A 277 -1.76 -8.90 -1.94
C ALA A 277 -1.67 -7.52 -1.28
N LEU A 278 -1.29 -7.47 0.00
CA LEU A 278 -1.04 -6.23 0.74
C LEU A 278 0.06 -5.37 0.13
N TRP A 279 1.16 -5.99 -0.30
CA TRP A 279 2.26 -5.26 -0.95
C TRP A 279 1.80 -4.62 -2.27
N VAL A 280 1.03 -5.34 -3.11
CA VAL A 280 0.44 -4.79 -4.34
C VAL A 280 -0.51 -3.63 -4.03
N CYS A 281 -1.32 -3.73 -2.97
CA CYS A 281 -2.19 -2.63 -2.51
C CYS A 281 -1.38 -1.40 -2.10
N ARG A 282 -0.31 -1.58 -1.30
CA ARG A 282 0.56 -0.48 -0.85
C ARG A 282 1.24 0.25 -2.01
N LYS A 283 1.52 -0.45 -3.10
CA LYS A 283 2.17 0.11 -4.29
C LYS A 283 1.21 0.80 -5.26
N GLY A 284 -0.11 0.77 -5.03
CA GLY A 284 -1.12 1.46 -5.84
C GLY A 284 -2.11 0.54 -6.58
N GLY A 285 -1.96 -0.79 -6.52
CA GLY A 285 -2.97 -1.72 -7.04
C GLY A 285 -3.20 -1.75 -8.56
N HIS A 286 -2.47 -0.96 -9.36
CA HIS A 286 -2.59 -0.91 -10.82
C HIS A 286 -1.42 -1.60 -11.53
N LEU A 287 -1.60 -2.83 -11.99
CA LEU A 287 -0.49 -3.60 -12.56
C LEU A 287 -0.02 -3.01 -13.91
N HIS A 288 1.30 -3.09 -14.15
CA HIS A 288 1.86 -2.86 -15.48
C HIS A 288 1.20 -3.79 -16.53
N PRO A 289 0.93 -3.36 -17.77
CA PRO A 289 0.21 -4.18 -18.76
C PRO A 289 0.83 -5.56 -19.04
N THR A 290 2.16 -5.66 -19.00
CA THR A 290 2.86 -6.96 -19.12
C THR A 290 2.59 -7.86 -17.91
N PHE A 291 2.54 -7.29 -16.71
CA PHE A 291 2.24 -8.04 -15.50
C PHE A 291 0.78 -8.48 -15.47
N ASP A 292 -0.14 -7.61 -15.87
CA ASP A 292 -1.56 -7.91 -16.05
C ASP A 292 -1.76 -9.14 -16.96
N GLN A 293 -1.14 -9.14 -18.14
CA GLN A 293 -1.22 -10.25 -19.08
C GLN A 293 -0.64 -11.55 -18.50
N LEU A 294 0.49 -11.46 -17.78
CA LEU A 294 1.13 -12.62 -17.15
C LEU A 294 0.27 -13.18 -16.00
N LEU A 295 -0.26 -12.31 -15.14
CA LEU A 295 -1.13 -12.70 -14.03
C LEU A 295 -2.41 -13.35 -14.54
N SER A 296 -3.06 -12.75 -15.55
CA SER A 296 -4.25 -13.33 -16.19
C SER A 296 -4.00 -14.74 -16.72
N ASN A 297 -2.82 -14.98 -17.33
CA ASN A 297 -2.44 -16.30 -17.80
C ASN A 297 -2.15 -17.29 -16.67
N GLU A 298 -1.60 -16.81 -15.55
CA GLU A 298 -1.26 -17.66 -14.41
C GLU A 298 -2.49 -18.05 -13.59
N LEU A 299 -3.42 -17.11 -13.35
CA LEU A 299 -4.69 -17.40 -12.67
C LEU A 299 -5.53 -18.48 -13.39
N LYS A 300 -5.40 -18.59 -14.72
CA LYS A 300 -6.04 -19.66 -15.51
C LYS A 300 -5.41 -21.04 -15.26
N LYS A 301 -4.13 -21.09 -14.90
CA LYS A 301 -3.41 -22.35 -14.64
C LYS A 301 -3.52 -22.77 -13.18
N THR A 302 -3.48 -21.81 -12.26
CA THR A 302 -3.44 -22.09 -10.82
C THR A 302 -4.82 -22.52 -10.33
N THR A 303 -4.90 -23.70 -9.72
CA THR A 303 -6.12 -24.25 -9.10
C THR A 303 -6.08 -24.23 -7.57
N SER A 304 -4.95 -23.89 -6.96
CA SER A 304 -4.71 -23.92 -5.51
C SER A 304 -5.11 -22.65 -4.76
N LEU A 305 -5.59 -21.62 -5.45
CA LEU A 305 -6.02 -20.36 -4.84
C LEU A 305 -7.39 -20.52 -4.20
N SER A 306 -7.58 -19.91 -3.03
CA SER A 306 -8.90 -19.77 -2.43
C SER A 306 -9.80 -18.90 -3.32
N ALA A 307 -11.12 -19.03 -3.16
CA ALA A 307 -12.08 -18.25 -3.94
C ALA A 307 -11.87 -16.75 -3.73
N GLU A 308 -11.63 -16.34 -2.49
CA GLU A 308 -11.40 -14.96 -2.06
C GLU A 308 -10.14 -14.38 -2.72
N MET A 309 -9.05 -15.15 -2.74
CA MET A 309 -7.79 -14.69 -3.32
C MET A 309 -7.87 -14.59 -4.85
N ARG A 310 -8.57 -15.54 -5.51
CA ARG A 310 -8.83 -15.44 -6.94
C ARG A 310 -9.66 -14.20 -7.28
N GLN A 311 -10.66 -13.89 -6.46
CA GLN A 311 -11.52 -12.73 -6.63
C GLN A 311 -10.78 -11.41 -6.40
N PHE A 312 -9.89 -11.36 -5.41
CA PHE A 312 -8.95 -10.25 -5.22
C PHE A 312 -8.12 -10.00 -6.47
N TRP A 313 -7.43 -11.02 -7.00
CA TRP A 313 -6.59 -10.87 -8.18
C TRP A 313 -7.40 -10.49 -9.43
N GLN A 314 -8.66 -10.91 -9.53
CA GLN A 314 -9.56 -10.45 -10.59
C GLN A 314 -9.88 -8.95 -10.46
N CYS A 315 -10.13 -8.45 -9.25
CA CYS A 315 -10.35 -7.01 -9.00
C CYS A 315 -9.12 -6.16 -9.36
N VAL A 316 -7.91 -6.70 -9.10
CA VAL A 316 -6.64 -6.08 -9.50
C VAL A 316 -6.52 -5.98 -11.02
N LEU A 317 -6.80 -7.07 -11.76
CA LEU A 317 -6.78 -7.10 -13.23
C LEU A 317 -7.82 -6.15 -13.86
N ASP A 318 -9.01 -6.05 -13.25
CA ASP A 318 -10.07 -5.17 -13.75
C ASP A 318 -9.83 -3.68 -13.43
N GLY A 319 -8.71 -3.35 -12.77
CA GLY A 319 -8.35 -1.98 -12.43
C GLY A 319 -9.30 -1.35 -11.40
N ARG A 320 -9.96 -2.18 -10.59
CA ARG A 320 -10.95 -1.79 -9.57
C ARG A 320 -10.33 -1.60 -8.17
N MET A 321 -9.01 -1.60 -8.05
CA MET A 321 -8.29 -1.36 -6.80
C MET A 321 -8.12 0.13 -6.50
N SER A 322 -8.28 0.52 -5.24
CA SER A 322 -7.94 1.87 -4.75
C SER A 322 -6.42 2.05 -4.72
N ALA A 323 -5.92 3.00 -5.51
CA ALA A 323 -4.55 3.48 -5.42
C ALA A 323 -4.53 4.67 -4.44
N ASN A 324 -3.52 4.72 -3.57
CA ASN A 324 -3.25 5.91 -2.76
C ASN A 324 -2.73 7.10 -3.61
N ASP A 325 -2.63 6.91 -4.93
CA ASP A 325 -2.20 7.90 -5.89
C ASP A 325 -3.37 8.84 -6.15
N GLY A 326 -3.20 10.09 -5.71
CA GLY A 326 -4.21 11.13 -5.82
C GLY A 326 -4.69 11.25 -7.26
N TYR A 327 -5.93 10.83 -7.52
CA TYR A 327 -6.67 11.29 -8.69
C TYR A 327 -6.54 12.82 -8.71
N GLU A 328 -5.82 13.37 -9.69
CA GLU A 328 -5.64 14.82 -9.85
C GLU A 328 -6.95 15.46 -10.35
N ALA A 329 -7.98 15.40 -9.51
CA ALA A 329 -9.23 16.12 -9.68
C ALA A 329 -9.08 17.62 -9.44
N ALA A 330 -7.88 18.14 -9.17
CA ALA A 330 -7.64 19.55 -8.91
C ALA A 330 -8.14 20.41 -10.08
N GLU A 331 -7.81 20.01 -11.32
CA GLU A 331 -8.26 20.72 -12.51
C GLU A 331 -9.78 20.64 -12.69
N LEU A 332 -10.38 19.46 -12.43
CA LEU A 332 -11.83 19.27 -12.49
C LEU A 332 -12.57 20.12 -11.43
N GLU A 333 -12.03 20.19 -10.20
CA GLU A 333 -12.57 21.02 -9.12
C GLU A 333 -12.56 22.50 -9.53
N ASP A 334 -11.47 22.98 -10.12
CA ASP A 334 -11.32 24.37 -10.53
C ASP A 334 -12.21 24.72 -11.74
N GLN A 335 -12.36 23.81 -12.70
CA GLN A 335 -13.32 23.96 -13.81
C GLN A 335 -14.76 24.04 -13.30
N VAL A 336 -15.15 23.21 -12.32
CA VAL A 336 -16.48 23.25 -11.70
C VAL A 336 -16.68 24.56 -10.94
N LYS A 337 -15.69 25.02 -10.16
CA LYS A 337 -15.75 26.33 -9.47
C LYS A 337 -15.87 27.50 -10.44
N ALA A 338 -15.22 27.42 -11.59
CA ALA A 338 -15.33 28.41 -12.66
C ALA A 338 -16.71 28.40 -13.35
N GLY A 339 -17.59 27.45 -13.01
CA GLY A 339 -18.95 27.35 -13.52
C GLY A 339 -19.09 26.55 -14.82
N ALA A 340 -18.02 25.87 -15.26
CA ALA A 340 -18.06 25.01 -16.42
C ALA A 340 -18.82 23.71 -16.10
N TRP A 341 -19.77 23.34 -16.96
CA TRP A 341 -20.45 22.04 -16.92
C TRP A 341 -20.71 21.56 -18.33
N ASN A 342 -20.05 20.48 -18.73
CA ASN A 342 -20.15 19.87 -20.06
C ASN A 342 -20.03 18.33 -19.94
N PRO A 343 -20.28 17.56 -21.01
CA PRO A 343 -20.22 16.10 -20.95
C PRO A 343 -18.87 15.50 -20.51
N PHE A 344 -17.75 16.19 -20.75
CA PHE A 344 -16.42 15.75 -20.31
C PHE A 344 -16.23 15.91 -18.81
N ILE A 345 -16.61 17.07 -18.27
CA ILE A 345 -16.59 17.35 -16.82
C ILE A 345 -17.52 16.37 -16.09
N ARG A 346 -18.73 16.14 -16.62
CA ARG A 346 -19.68 15.15 -16.09
C ARG A 346 -19.06 13.76 -16.02
N ARG A 347 -18.36 13.33 -17.08
CA ARG A 347 -17.67 12.04 -17.11
C ARG A 347 -16.56 11.97 -16.06
N GLY A 348 -15.73 13.01 -15.94
CA GLY A 348 -14.68 13.08 -14.92
C GLY A 348 -15.24 13.03 -13.49
N VAL A 349 -16.38 13.68 -13.24
CA VAL A 349 -17.07 13.61 -11.93
C VAL A 349 -17.57 12.19 -11.65
N ILE A 350 -18.21 11.54 -12.63
CA ILE A 350 -18.67 10.15 -12.49
C ILE A 350 -17.49 9.21 -12.23
N GLU A 351 -16.38 9.41 -12.94
CA GLU A 351 -15.16 8.64 -12.77
C GLU A 351 -14.56 8.85 -11.37
N ALA A 352 -14.52 10.09 -10.86
CA ALA A 352 -14.07 10.37 -9.50
C ALA A 352 -14.97 9.74 -8.42
N LEU A 353 -16.25 9.52 -8.73
CA LEU A 353 -17.22 8.86 -7.85
C LEU A 353 -17.27 7.34 -8.05
N SER A 354 -16.49 6.77 -8.98
CA SER A 354 -16.49 5.32 -9.20
C SER A 354 -15.97 4.58 -7.97
N PRO A 355 -16.70 3.57 -7.45
CA PRO A 355 -16.24 2.81 -6.30
C PRO A 355 -15.04 1.94 -6.65
N LEU A 356 -14.14 1.76 -5.68
CA LEU A 356 -12.95 0.94 -5.78
C LEU A 356 -12.83 0.05 -4.54
N PHE A 357 -12.27 -1.13 -4.74
CA PHE A 357 -11.94 -2.06 -3.68
C PHE A 357 -10.64 -1.67 -2.98
N SER A 358 -10.65 -1.63 -1.65
CA SER A 358 -9.48 -1.37 -0.82
C SER A 358 -9.34 -2.45 0.25
N ILE A 359 -8.11 -2.96 0.42
CA ILE A 359 -7.76 -3.82 1.57
C ILE A 359 -7.01 -2.97 2.57
N ARG A 360 -7.54 -2.90 3.80
CA ARG A 360 -6.83 -2.28 4.92
C ARG A 360 -6.43 -3.33 5.95
N SER A 361 -5.26 -3.12 6.54
CA SER A 361 -4.83 -3.78 7.76
C SER A 361 -5.26 -2.92 8.94
N ILE A 362 -5.94 -3.49 9.94
CA ILE A 362 -6.22 -2.77 11.19
C ILE A 362 -4.93 -2.79 12.01
N PRO A 363 -4.32 -1.63 12.35
CA PRO A 363 -3.36 -1.59 13.44
C PRO A 363 -4.11 -1.99 14.72
N ASN A 364 -3.62 -3.01 15.42
CA ASN A 364 -4.29 -3.71 16.52
C ASN A 364 -4.57 -2.86 17.80
N SER A 365 -4.73 -1.55 17.68
CA SER A 365 -5.11 -0.65 18.76
C SER A 365 -6.06 0.42 18.23
N SER A 366 -7.33 0.40 18.66
CA SER A 366 -7.99 1.58 19.28
C SER A 366 -9.53 1.66 19.26
N TRP A 367 -10.30 0.74 18.66
CA TRP A 367 -11.78 0.92 18.66
C TRP A 367 -12.65 -0.29 19.06
N PHE A 368 -12.13 -1.53 19.04
CA PHE A 368 -12.91 -2.72 19.43
C PHE A 368 -12.59 -3.29 20.82
N GLU A 369 -11.59 -2.77 21.53
CA GLU A 369 -11.36 -3.08 22.94
C GLU A 369 -12.21 -2.18 23.86
N SER A 370 -13.53 -2.22 23.70
CA SER A 370 -14.41 -1.83 24.81
C SER A 370 -14.51 -3.02 25.76
N LYS A 371 -13.70 -2.98 26.82
CA LYS A 371 -13.82 -3.67 28.10
C LYS A 371 -15.18 -4.36 28.31
N ASP A 372 -15.25 -5.67 28.05
CA ASP A 372 -16.21 -6.62 28.66
C ASP A 372 -15.97 -8.05 28.12
N ARG A 373 -14.71 -8.43 27.92
CA ARG A 373 -14.35 -9.83 27.66
C ARG A 373 -13.45 -10.31 28.79
N GLY A 374 -14.05 -10.99 29.76
CA GLY A 374 -13.34 -11.86 30.69
C GLY A 374 -12.89 -13.13 29.96
N ILE A 375 -11.93 -12.99 29.05
CA ILE A 375 -11.20 -14.10 28.46
C ILE A 375 -9.74 -13.82 28.78
N GLY A 376 -9.14 -14.74 29.54
CA GLY A 376 -7.80 -14.62 30.08
C GLY A 376 -6.74 -14.37 29.00
N ASP A 377 -5.63 -13.80 29.47
CA ASP A 377 -4.40 -13.58 28.73
C ASP A 377 -4.10 -14.74 27.78
N ILE A 378 -4.17 -14.47 26.47
CA ILE A 378 -3.63 -15.35 25.45
C ILE A 378 -2.26 -14.79 25.09
N ASP A 379 -1.25 -15.60 25.41
CA ASP A 379 0.16 -15.36 25.09
C ASP A 379 0.33 -14.99 23.61
N CYS A 380 1.20 -14.00 23.41
CA CYS A 380 1.35 -13.24 22.20
C CYS A 380 2.45 -13.81 21.29
N GLU A 381 2.16 -14.83 20.47
CA GLU A 381 3.08 -15.21 19.35
C GLU A 381 2.41 -15.51 18.00
N ASP A 382 1.10 -15.69 17.88
CA ASP A 382 0.41 -15.82 16.58
C ASP A 382 -0.65 -14.71 16.38
N ARG A 383 -0.19 -13.54 15.92
CA ARG A 383 -1.07 -12.41 15.55
C ARG A 383 -1.48 -12.53 14.07
N GLU A 384 -2.57 -13.24 13.78
CA GLU A 384 -3.18 -13.22 12.45
C GLU A 384 -3.55 -11.78 12.05
N LEU A 385 -2.94 -11.29 10.97
CA LEU A 385 -3.35 -10.07 10.27
C LEU A 385 -4.80 -10.25 9.78
N ARG A 386 -5.77 -9.67 10.51
CA ARG A 386 -7.14 -9.60 10.02
C ARG A 386 -7.25 -8.50 8.97
N LEU A 387 -7.35 -8.93 7.72
CA LEU A 387 -7.67 -8.06 6.60
C LEU A 387 -9.16 -7.76 6.62
N TYR A 388 -9.52 -6.49 6.38
CA TYR A 388 -10.90 -6.12 6.09
C TYR A 388 -10.95 -5.41 4.74
N SER A 389 -12.03 -5.70 4.00
CA SER A 389 -12.42 -4.99 2.79
C SER A 389 -13.10 -3.68 3.15
N GLU A 390 -12.78 -2.63 2.41
CA GLU A 390 -13.52 -1.37 2.41
C GLU A 390 -13.75 -0.94 0.97
N VAL A 391 -14.88 -0.28 0.73
CA VAL A 391 -15.17 0.37 -0.55
C VAL A 391 -14.76 1.83 -0.48
N ASP A 392 -13.78 2.21 -1.30
CA ASP A 392 -13.32 3.59 -1.47
C ASP A 392 -13.91 4.19 -2.76
N LEU A 393 -13.70 5.48 -3.00
CA LEU A 393 -14.01 6.13 -4.28
C LEU A 393 -12.72 6.44 -5.02
N ARG A 394 -12.73 6.36 -6.36
CA ARG A 394 -11.57 6.66 -7.21
C ARG A 394 -10.98 8.06 -6.96
N GLY A 395 -11.82 9.04 -6.68
CA GLY A 395 -11.40 10.40 -6.34
C GLY A 395 -10.93 10.55 -4.88
N GLY A 396 -11.07 9.54 -4.03
CA GLY A 396 -10.74 9.58 -2.61
C GLY A 396 -11.26 10.85 -1.92
N THR A 397 -10.37 11.57 -1.23
CA THR A 397 -10.71 12.86 -0.58
C THR A 397 -11.11 13.96 -1.57
N TRP A 398 -10.65 13.91 -2.82
CA TRP A 398 -11.04 14.87 -3.85
C TRP A 398 -12.49 14.70 -4.28
N ALA A 399 -13.05 13.48 -4.25
CA ALA A 399 -14.47 13.27 -4.53
C ALA A 399 -15.34 14.12 -3.60
N VAL A 400 -15.00 14.16 -2.30
CA VAL A 400 -15.69 14.98 -1.30
C VAL A 400 -15.56 16.48 -1.61
N ARG A 401 -14.36 16.93 -2.00
CA ARG A 401 -14.11 18.33 -2.37
C ARG A 401 -14.88 18.75 -3.62
N LEU A 402 -14.91 17.89 -4.63
CA LEU A 402 -15.61 18.09 -5.89
C LEU A 402 -17.12 18.24 -5.65
N ILE A 403 -17.72 17.35 -4.85
CA ILE A 403 -19.13 17.46 -4.49
C ILE A 403 -19.41 18.74 -3.69
N LYS A 404 -18.53 19.12 -2.77
CA LYS A 404 -18.65 20.38 -2.05
C LYS A 404 -18.57 21.61 -2.98
N ALA A 405 -17.77 21.54 -4.04
CA ALA A 405 -17.74 22.56 -5.07
C ALA A 405 -19.06 22.61 -5.88
N ILE A 406 -19.61 21.46 -6.25
CA ILE A 406 -20.91 21.35 -6.93
C ILE A 406 -22.04 21.92 -6.07
N SER A 407 -22.10 21.58 -4.77
CA SER A 407 -23.11 22.11 -3.84
C SER A 407 -23.03 23.62 -3.64
N ARG A 408 -21.89 24.26 -3.93
CA ARG A 408 -21.72 25.73 -3.88
C ARG A 408 -22.01 26.41 -5.22
N SER A 409 -22.19 25.64 -6.28
CA SER A 409 -22.47 26.17 -7.61
C SER A 409 -23.90 26.71 -7.70
N LYS A 410 -24.09 27.83 -8.39
CA LYS A 410 -25.42 28.36 -8.72
C LYS A 410 -26.26 27.39 -9.56
N ARG A 411 -25.60 26.43 -10.23
CA ARG A 411 -26.23 25.40 -11.06
C ARG A 411 -26.33 24.04 -10.35
N GLU A 412 -26.20 23.97 -9.02
CA GLU A 412 -26.25 22.73 -8.23
C GLU A 412 -27.37 21.79 -8.69
N HIS A 413 -28.61 22.29 -8.74
CA HIS A 413 -29.77 21.47 -9.06
C HIS A 413 -29.74 20.90 -10.49
N GLU A 414 -29.18 21.64 -11.45
CA GLU A 414 -29.04 21.13 -12.83
C GLU A 414 -27.93 20.07 -12.91
N ILE A 415 -26.82 20.34 -12.24
CA ILE A 415 -25.64 19.48 -12.21
C ILE A 415 -25.97 18.14 -11.55
N ILE A 416 -26.50 18.14 -10.32
CA ILE A 416 -26.81 16.92 -9.57
C ILE A 416 -27.84 16.04 -10.31
N LEU A 417 -28.90 16.66 -10.85
CA LEU A 417 -29.89 15.91 -11.63
C LEU A 417 -29.32 15.34 -12.93
N SER A 418 -28.28 15.94 -13.50
CA SER A 418 -27.71 15.48 -14.76
C SER A 418 -26.98 14.14 -14.66
N PHE A 419 -26.64 13.65 -13.45
CA PHE A 419 -25.99 12.35 -13.25
C PHE A 419 -26.64 11.50 -12.14
N ALA A 420 -27.87 11.84 -11.73
CA ALA A 420 -28.56 11.19 -10.62
C ALA A 420 -28.78 9.68 -10.86
N ASP A 421 -29.03 9.28 -12.10
CA ASP A 421 -29.19 7.87 -12.48
C ASP A 421 -27.87 7.12 -12.40
N GLU A 422 -26.77 7.74 -12.81
CA GLU A 422 -25.44 7.15 -12.66
C GLU A 422 -25.08 6.93 -11.19
N VAL A 423 -25.50 7.81 -10.26
CA VAL A 423 -25.26 7.58 -8.83
C VAL A 423 -25.96 6.31 -8.31
N ILE A 424 -27.14 5.95 -8.86
CA ILE A 424 -27.78 4.66 -8.52
C ILE A 424 -26.86 3.51 -8.92
N HIS A 425 -26.32 3.55 -10.14
CA HIS A 425 -25.42 2.51 -10.66
C HIS A 425 -24.10 2.45 -9.88
N LEU A 426 -23.52 3.59 -9.51
CA LEU A 426 -22.30 3.63 -8.70
C LEU A 426 -22.53 3.07 -7.29
N LEU A 427 -23.70 3.32 -6.70
CA LEU A 427 -24.03 2.76 -5.38
C LEU A 427 -24.26 1.25 -5.45
N ASP A 428 -24.88 0.78 -6.53
CA ASP A 428 -25.07 -0.65 -6.83
C ASP A 428 -23.72 -1.35 -6.98
N GLU A 429 -22.80 -0.77 -7.76
CA GLU A 429 -21.43 -1.28 -7.92
C GLU A 429 -20.66 -1.30 -6.60
N ALA A 430 -20.85 -0.29 -5.74
CA ALA A 430 -20.23 -0.25 -4.41
C ALA A 430 -20.74 -1.40 -3.53
N ILE A 431 -22.04 -1.70 -3.58
CA ILE A 431 -22.65 -2.83 -2.85
C ILE A 431 -22.09 -4.15 -3.37
N GLU A 432 -22.08 -4.34 -4.70
CA GLU A 432 -21.55 -5.55 -5.32
C GLU A 432 -20.10 -5.81 -4.88
N LEU A 433 -19.25 -4.77 -4.85
CA LEU A 433 -17.86 -4.86 -4.42
C LEU A 433 -17.69 -5.24 -2.94
N ASP A 434 -18.56 -4.76 -2.06
CA ASP A 434 -18.55 -5.10 -0.62
C ASP A 434 -18.97 -6.56 -0.39
N GLU A 435 -19.96 -7.03 -1.15
CA GLU A 435 -20.44 -8.42 -1.08
C GLU A 435 -19.45 -9.46 -1.63
N LEU A 436 -18.42 -9.03 -2.39
CA LEU A 436 -17.41 -9.93 -2.93
C LEU A 436 -16.54 -10.60 -1.86
N PHE A 437 -16.45 -10.05 -0.64
CA PHE A 437 -15.53 -10.55 0.40
C PHE A 437 -16.27 -11.01 1.67
N PRO A 438 -15.86 -12.13 2.28
CA PRO A 438 -16.50 -12.65 3.48
C PRO A 438 -16.29 -11.72 4.68
N GLY A 439 -17.37 -11.13 5.16
CA GLY A 439 -17.38 -10.13 6.24
C GLY A 439 -18.76 -9.51 6.51
N GLY A 440 -19.71 -9.71 5.59
CA GLY A 440 -21.05 -9.14 5.64
C GLY A 440 -21.04 -7.71 5.10
N SER A 441 -22.15 -7.30 4.46
CA SER A 441 -22.28 -5.96 3.86
C SER A 441 -22.25 -4.88 4.94
N LEU A 442 -21.04 -4.45 5.33
CA LEU A 442 -20.83 -3.49 6.40
C LEU A 442 -21.38 -2.11 6.01
N LEU A 443 -21.47 -1.81 4.70
CA LEU A 443 -22.00 -0.55 4.19
C LEU A 443 -23.40 -0.22 4.75
N SER A 444 -24.26 -1.23 4.87
CA SER A 444 -25.63 -1.04 5.38
C SER A 444 -25.68 -0.72 6.88
N ILE A 445 -24.62 -1.02 7.63
CA ILE A 445 -24.52 -0.92 9.08
C ILE A 445 -23.61 0.26 9.50
N THR A 446 -22.55 0.55 8.74
CA THR A 446 -21.59 1.64 9.03
C THR A 446 -22.21 3.02 8.83
N ARG A 447 -23.29 3.13 8.06
CA ARG A 447 -24.09 4.36 7.95
C ARG A 447 -25.35 4.29 8.84
N PRO A 448 -25.37 4.94 10.03
CA PRO A 448 -26.50 4.85 10.96
C PRO A 448 -27.78 5.58 10.51
N CYS A 449 -27.71 6.52 9.56
CA CYS A 449 -28.91 7.24 9.10
C CYS A 449 -28.79 7.71 7.64
N ILE A 450 -29.91 7.70 6.91
CA ILE A 450 -29.98 8.23 5.55
C ILE A 450 -29.92 9.76 5.49
N GLU A 451 -30.63 10.44 6.39
CA GLU A 451 -30.55 11.90 6.56
C GLU A 451 -29.31 12.26 7.41
N LYS A 452 -28.56 13.28 7.00
CA LYS A 452 -27.42 13.78 7.79
C LYS A 452 -27.92 14.35 9.12
N ASN A 453 -27.62 13.66 10.22
CA ASN A 453 -27.57 14.31 11.52
C ASN A 453 -26.33 15.23 11.52
N THR A 454 -26.49 16.48 11.97
CA THR A 454 -25.45 17.53 11.96
C THR A 454 -24.16 17.16 12.71
N ASP A 455 -24.19 16.09 13.50
CA ASP A 455 -23.12 15.72 14.44
C ASP A 455 -22.23 14.56 13.95
N HIS A 456 -22.51 13.99 12.77
CA HIS A 456 -21.75 12.87 12.22
C HIS A 456 -21.24 13.17 10.81
N THR A 457 -20.01 13.68 10.71
CA THR A 457 -19.19 13.56 9.51
C THR A 457 -18.79 12.09 9.36
N PHE A 458 -19.50 11.35 8.51
CA PHE A 458 -19.12 9.98 8.18
C PHE A 458 -17.78 9.99 7.43
N HIS A 459 -16.83 9.20 7.93
CA HIS A 459 -15.43 9.22 7.48
C HIS A 459 -15.18 8.30 6.26
N GLU A 460 -16.17 7.49 5.86
CA GLU A 460 -16.03 6.53 4.76
C GLU A 460 -16.43 7.17 3.40
N PRO A 461 -15.56 7.16 2.38
CA PRO A 461 -15.76 7.86 1.11
C PRO A 461 -17.03 7.47 0.34
N TRP A 462 -17.40 6.19 0.33
CA TRP A 462 -18.58 5.68 -0.39
C TRP A 462 -19.92 6.30 0.08
N SER A 463 -19.99 6.74 1.34
CA SER A 463 -21.22 7.32 1.93
C SER A 463 -21.68 8.59 1.19
N LEU A 464 -20.75 9.24 0.47
CA LEU A 464 -21.01 10.36 -0.43
C LEU A 464 -22.00 10.00 -1.55
N LEU A 465 -21.99 8.75 -2.05
CA LEU A 465 -22.93 8.30 -3.07
C LEU A 465 -24.37 8.33 -2.54
N VAL A 466 -24.57 7.92 -1.28
CA VAL A 466 -25.90 7.95 -0.66
C VAL A 466 -26.36 9.38 -0.38
N ASP A 467 -25.44 10.27 0.03
CA ASP A 467 -25.73 11.69 0.20
C ASP A 467 -26.17 12.35 -1.12
N LEU A 468 -25.45 12.06 -2.22
CA LEU A 468 -25.77 12.56 -3.56
C LEU A 468 -27.10 12.03 -4.07
N LEU A 469 -27.36 10.73 -3.85
CA LEU A 469 -28.61 10.10 -4.26
C LEU A 469 -29.79 10.71 -3.50
N TRP A 470 -29.65 10.92 -2.19
CA TRP A 470 -30.67 11.56 -1.36
C TRP A 470 -30.87 13.04 -1.73
N ARG A 471 -29.79 13.79 -1.98
CA ARG A 471 -29.88 15.19 -2.44
C ARG A 471 -30.56 15.29 -3.80
N SER A 472 -30.29 14.35 -4.70
CA SER A 472 -30.96 14.24 -6.01
C SER A 472 -32.47 14.08 -5.83
N PHE A 473 -32.90 13.18 -4.94
CA PHE A 473 -34.31 13.01 -4.61
C PHE A 473 -34.94 14.29 -4.05
N GLN A 474 -34.30 14.96 -3.08
CA GLN A 474 -34.80 16.23 -2.52
C GLN A 474 -35.01 17.30 -3.60
N ILE A 475 -34.05 17.46 -4.51
CA ILE A 475 -34.15 18.41 -5.62
C ILE A 475 -35.29 18.05 -6.58
N GLN A 476 -35.52 16.76 -6.83
CA GLN A 476 -36.65 16.31 -7.64
C GLN A 476 -37.99 16.59 -6.96
N CYS A 477 -38.10 16.37 -5.64
CA CYS A 477 -39.30 16.70 -4.87
C CYS A 477 -39.71 18.17 -5.00
N GLU A 478 -38.74 19.09 -5.02
CA GLU A 478 -38.98 20.53 -5.18
C GLU A 478 -39.40 20.93 -6.60
N ARG A 479 -39.02 20.14 -7.62
CA ARG A 479 -39.20 20.49 -9.05
C ARG A 479 -40.34 19.75 -9.73
N SER A 480 -40.46 18.44 -9.51
CA SER A 480 -41.47 17.56 -10.10
C SER A 480 -41.67 16.31 -9.21
N PRO A 481 -42.77 16.27 -8.46
CA PRO A 481 -43.15 15.11 -7.65
C PRO A 481 -43.24 13.80 -8.46
N GLU A 482 -43.66 13.85 -9.72
CA GLU A 482 -43.77 12.67 -10.59
C GLU A 482 -42.40 12.06 -10.88
N LYS A 483 -41.39 12.90 -11.18
CA LYS A 483 -40.01 12.42 -11.39
C LYS A 483 -39.43 11.86 -10.11
N ALA A 484 -39.67 12.51 -8.96
CA ALA A 484 -39.23 12.00 -7.66
C ALA A 484 -39.80 10.60 -7.36
N ARG A 485 -41.08 10.34 -7.70
CA ARG A 485 -41.68 9.01 -7.58
C ARG A 485 -40.99 7.98 -8.47
N GLN A 486 -40.81 8.28 -9.76
CA GLN A 486 -40.13 7.38 -10.69
C GLN A 486 -38.71 7.06 -10.23
N PHE A 487 -38.00 8.04 -9.67
CA PHE A 487 -36.66 7.86 -9.15
C PHE A 487 -36.60 6.89 -7.96
N VAL A 488 -37.53 7.01 -7.01
CA VAL A 488 -37.63 6.08 -5.87
C VAL A 488 -38.09 4.69 -6.28
N PHE A 489 -38.96 4.56 -7.28
CA PHE A 489 -39.36 3.24 -7.77
C PHE A 489 -38.19 2.45 -8.37
N ARG A 490 -37.21 3.11 -8.97
CA ARG A 490 -35.96 2.45 -9.40
C ARG A 490 -35.13 1.92 -8.24
N TRP A 491 -35.19 2.57 -7.07
CA TRP A 491 -34.55 2.06 -5.86
C TRP A 491 -35.29 0.83 -5.32
N LYS A 492 -36.62 0.82 -5.40
CA LYS A 492 -37.46 -0.31 -4.97
C LYS A 492 -37.20 -1.58 -5.80
N GLU A 493 -36.77 -1.44 -7.05
CA GLU A 493 -36.37 -2.56 -7.90
C GLU A 493 -35.05 -3.22 -7.49
N LYS A 494 -34.26 -2.58 -6.61
CA LYS A 494 -32.98 -3.10 -6.12
C LYS A 494 -33.17 -3.91 -4.84
N ASP A 495 -32.82 -5.19 -4.89
CA ASP A 495 -32.91 -6.11 -3.75
C ASP A 495 -31.69 -6.02 -2.84
N HIS A 496 -31.50 -4.88 -2.19
CA HIS A 496 -30.44 -4.70 -1.19
C HIS A 496 -30.90 -3.81 -0.04
N LEU A 497 -30.44 -4.12 1.19
CA LEU A 497 -30.89 -3.48 2.42
C LEU A 497 -30.72 -1.96 2.39
N LEU A 498 -29.63 -1.45 1.81
CA LEU A 498 -29.37 -0.01 1.71
C LEU A 498 -30.42 0.71 0.83
N PHE A 499 -30.83 0.11 -0.28
CA PHE A 499 -31.90 0.66 -1.13
C PHE A 499 -33.26 0.57 -0.44
N HIS A 500 -33.52 -0.48 0.34
CA HIS A 500 -34.71 -0.55 1.18
C HIS A 500 -34.74 0.56 2.24
N ARG A 501 -33.60 0.92 2.85
CA ARG A 501 -33.49 2.06 3.78
C ARG A 501 -33.80 3.39 3.10
N LEU A 502 -33.22 3.61 1.93
CA LEU A 502 -33.50 4.79 1.10
C LEU A 502 -34.99 4.89 0.74
N CYS A 503 -35.61 3.78 0.35
CA CYS A 503 -37.05 3.71 0.08
C CYS A 503 -37.88 4.04 1.32
N CYS A 504 -37.58 3.41 2.47
CA CYS A 504 -38.28 3.68 3.73
C CYS A 504 -38.25 5.17 4.08
N GLN A 505 -37.08 5.81 3.96
CA GLN A 505 -36.94 7.24 4.21
C GLN A 505 -37.69 8.09 3.19
N ALA A 506 -37.66 7.74 1.89
CA ALA A 506 -38.40 8.47 0.86
C ALA A 506 -39.92 8.41 1.06
N PHE A 507 -40.45 7.23 1.40
CA PHE A 507 -41.88 7.01 1.64
C PHE A 507 -42.43 7.74 2.89
N THR A 508 -41.56 8.31 3.74
CA THR A 508 -42.00 9.22 4.83
C THR A 508 -42.59 10.53 4.31
N LYS A 509 -42.27 10.93 3.07
CA LYS A 509 -42.77 12.16 2.43
C LYS A 509 -44.18 11.92 1.87
N VAL A 510 -45.17 11.87 2.75
CA VAL A 510 -46.57 11.55 2.42
C VAL A 510 -47.22 12.55 1.45
N ASP A 511 -46.70 13.78 1.34
CA ASP A 511 -47.19 14.76 0.36
C ASP A 511 -46.81 14.37 -1.08
N ILE A 512 -45.77 13.55 -1.23
CA ILE A 512 -45.25 13.09 -2.51
C ILE A 512 -45.72 11.67 -2.79
N PHE A 513 -45.76 10.78 -1.79
CA PHE A 513 -46.16 9.38 -1.97
C PHE A 513 -47.53 9.10 -1.34
N PRO A 514 -48.47 8.49 -2.07
CA PRO A 514 -49.70 7.94 -1.49
C PRO A 514 -49.38 6.95 -0.37
N THR A 515 -50.19 6.96 0.68
CA THR A 515 -50.00 6.05 1.82
C THR A 515 -50.14 4.58 1.41
N GLU A 516 -50.95 4.29 0.37
CA GLU A 516 -51.06 2.96 -0.24
C GLU A 516 -49.73 2.42 -0.77
N ASP A 517 -48.92 3.27 -1.42
CA ASP A 517 -47.62 2.85 -1.97
C ASP A 517 -46.62 2.55 -0.84
N SER A 518 -46.62 3.39 0.20
CA SER A 518 -45.74 3.26 1.36
C SER A 518 -46.03 1.97 2.14
N ILE A 519 -47.29 1.64 2.38
CA ILE A 519 -47.66 0.40 3.09
C ILE A 519 -47.47 -0.83 2.20
N ALA A 520 -47.79 -0.74 0.91
CA ALA A 520 -47.54 -1.83 -0.03
C ALA A 520 -46.05 -2.17 -0.11
N PHE A 521 -45.15 -1.19 -0.02
CA PHE A 521 -43.71 -1.43 0.08
C PHE A 521 -43.33 -2.19 1.36
N LEU A 522 -43.75 -1.71 2.54
CA LEU A 522 -43.45 -2.39 3.81
C LEU A 522 -43.96 -3.83 3.86
N LEU A 523 -45.17 -4.07 3.34
CA LEU A 523 -45.77 -5.40 3.28
C LEU A 523 -45.15 -6.29 2.20
N SER A 524 -44.43 -5.72 1.23
CA SER A 524 -43.73 -6.50 0.18
C SER A 524 -42.35 -7.00 0.61
N LEU A 525 -41.79 -6.46 1.70
CA LEU A 525 -40.50 -6.91 2.22
C LEU A 525 -40.61 -8.33 2.78
N GLU A 526 -39.60 -9.15 2.52
CA GLU A 526 -39.44 -10.44 3.19
C GLU A 526 -39.35 -10.25 4.70
N ARG A 527 -39.74 -11.28 5.46
CA ARG A 527 -39.84 -11.19 6.92
C ARG A 527 -38.49 -10.88 7.55
N GLU A 528 -37.43 -11.51 7.05
CA GLU A 528 -36.05 -11.29 7.46
C GLU A 528 -35.64 -9.83 7.22
N THR A 529 -35.85 -9.33 6.01
CA THR A 529 -35.51 -7.95 5.62
C THR A 529 -36.31 -6.92 6.40
N PHE A 530 -37.60 -7.16 6.63
CA PHE A 530 -38.45 -6.27 7.44
C PHE A 530 -37.88 -6.09 8.84
N TRP A 531 -37.32 -7.14 9.44
CA TRP A 531 -36.76 -7.13 10.79
C TRP A 531 -35.25 -6.87 10.86
N ALA A 532 -34.59 -6.66 9.72
CA ALA A 532 -33.16 -6.40 9.66
C ALA A 532 -32.76 -5.20 10.54
N GLY A 533 -31.64 -5.34 11.26
CA GLY A 533 -31.15 -4.34 12.21
C GLY A 533 -30.86 -3.00 11.55
N GLY A 534 -30.20 -3.02 10.39
CA GLY A 534 -29.89 -1.81 9.61
C GLY A 534 -31.12 -1.02 9.13
N LEU A 535 -32.28 -1.66 8.98
CA LEU A 535 -33.53 -0.99 8.55
C LEU A 535 -34.33 -0.38 9.71
N SER A 536 -33.93 -0.62 10.96
CA SER A 536 -34.77 -0.37 12.13
C SER A 536 -35.20 1.09 12.26
N ARG A 537 -34.27 2.03 12.07
CA ARG A 537 -34.53 3.46 12.19
C ARG A 537 -35.48 3.95 11.10
N GLU A 538 -35.15 3.72 9.83
CA GLU A 538 -35.96 4.19 8.70
C GLU A 538 -37.35 3.51 8.69
N ARG A 539 -37.45 2.24 9.10
CA ARG A 539 -38.73 1.54 9.27
C ARG A 539 -39.63 2.21 10.32
N LEU A 540 -39.10 2.47 11.52
CA LEU A 540 -39.86 3.10 12.59
C LEU A 540 -40.29 4.53 12.24
N ASN A 541 -39.45 5.26 11.50
CA ASN A 541 -39.80 6.59 10.99
C ASN A 541 -40.92 6.51 9.96
N LEU A 542 -40.86 5.56 9.02
CA LEU A 542 -41.93 5.35 8.04
C LEU A 542 -43.25 4.99 8.71
N ILE A 543 -43.24 4.02 9.63
CA ILE A 543 -44.41 3.61 10.41
C ILE A 543 -45.03 4.81 11.15
N GLY A 544 -44.19 5.63 11.80
CA GLY A 544 -44.65 6.84 12.48
C GLY A 544 -45.24 7.90 11.55
N ALA A 545 -44.75 8.00 10.31
CA ALA A 545 -45.22 8.98 9.33
C ALA A 545 -46.56 8.59 8.68
N ILE A 546 -46.79 7.29 8.45
CA ILE A 546 -47.99 6.80 7.75
C ILE A 546 -49.10 6.35 8.69
N GLY A 547 -48.79 6.02 9.96
CA GLY A 547 -49.69 5.28 10.85
C GLY A 547 -51.11 5.85 10.99
N SER A 548 -51.28 7.15 11.22
CA SER A 548 -52.63 7.77 11.32
C SER A 548 -53.38 7.91 10.00
N LYS A 549 -52.70 7.69 8.87
CA LYS A 549 -53.26 7.80 7.52
C LYS A 549 -53.61 6.43 6.92
N LEU A 550 -53.27 5.33 7.60
CA LEU A 550 -53.56 3.98 7.15
C LEU A 550 -55.05 3.65 7.20
N LYS A 551 -55.52 2.87 6.23
CA LYS A 551 -56.85 2.24 6.29
C LYS A 551 -56.85 1.16 7.38
N PRO A 552 -57.99 0.89 8.03
CA PRO A 552 -58.07 -0.13 9.08
C PRO A 552 -57.54 -1.50 8.64
N GLU A 553 -57.87 -1.94 7.43
CA GLU A 553 -57.41 -3.23 6.88
C GLU A 553 -55.88 -3.31 6.73
N ASP A 554 -55.24 -2.21 6.32
CA ASP A 554 -53.80 -2.13 6.12
C ASP A 554 -53.06 -2.01 7.47
N LEU A 555 -53.65 -1.27 8.42
CA LEU A 555 -53.17 -1.20 9.79
C LEU A 555 -53.21 -2.56 10.48
N ASP A 556 -54.31 -3.31 10.33
CA ASP A 556 -54.45 -4.66 10.87
C ASP A 556 -53.38 -5.61 10.33
N ARG A 557 -53.09 -5.55 9.02
CA ARG A 557 -52.03 -6.35 8.38
C ARG A 557 -50.65 -6.01 8.94
N LEU A 558 -50.33 -4.72 9.07
CA LEU A 558 -49.06 -4.27 9.63
C LEU A 558 -48.91 -4.69 11.09
N VAL A 559 -49.95 -4.47 11.89
CA VAL A 559 -49.98 -4.85 13.31
C VAL A 559 -49.81 -6.36 13.47
N LYS A 560 -50.44 -7.17 12.61
CA LYS A 560 -50.25 -8.62 12.62
C LYS A 560 -48.78 -9.01 12.43
N ILE A 561 -48.09 -8.43 11.45
CA ILE A 561 -46.65 -8.68 11.23
C ILE A 561 -45.84 -8.27 12.47
N VAL A 562 -46.13 -7.09 13.04
CA VAL A 562 -45.45 -6.60 14.25
C VAL A 562 -45.66 -7.54 15.44
N MET A 563 -46.88 -8.04 15.64
CA MET A 563 -47.24 -8.94 16.74
C MET A 563 -46.60 -10.32 16.62
N GLU A 564 -46.42 -10.83 15.40
CA GLU A 564 -45.66 -12.06 15.18
C GLU A 564 -44.19 -11.90 15.59
N GLY A 565 -43.61 -10.72 15.35
CA GLY A 565 -42.25 -10.35 15.70
C GLY A 565 -41.17 -10.98 14.81
N PRO A 566 -39.89 -10.68 15.08
CA PRO A 566 -38.78 -11.15 14.27
C PRO A 566 -38.55 -12.67 14.40
N PRO A 567 -38.13 -13.37 13.34
CA PRO A 567 -37.77 -14.79 13.42
C PRO A 567 -36.62 -15.03 14.40
N ARG A 568 -36.73 -16.06 15.26
CA ARG A 568 -35.68 -16.42 16.23
C ARG A 568 -34.34 -16.79 15.56
N ALA A 569 -34.39 -17.25 14.31
CA ALA A 569 -33.23 -17.62 13.50
C ALA A 569 -32.31 -16.44 13.16
N MET A 570 -32.80 -15.20 13.23
CA MET A 570 -32.01 -13.99 12.95
C MET A 570 -31.08 -13.57 14.10
N PHE A 571 -31.03 -14.32 15.20
CA PHE A 571 -30.28 -13.95 16.40
C PHE A 571 -29.39 -15.08 16.85
N VAL A 572 -28.25 -14.75 17.47
CA VAL A 572 -27.24 -15.70 17.94
C VAL A 572 -27.86 -16.92 18.63
N ARG A 573 -27.33 -18.11 18.34
CA ARG A 573 -27.79 -19.38 18.95
C ARG A 573 -27.61 -19.41 20.48
N ASN A 574 -26.77 -18.53 21.05
CA ASN A 574 -26.42 -18.53 22.47
C ASN A 574 -27.27 -17.60 23.35
N ILE A 575 -28.26 -16.86 22.81
CA ILE A 575 -29.14 -15.99 23.60
C ILE A 575 -30.11 -16.85 24.43
N SER A 576 -30.23 -16.58 25.73
CA SER A 576 -31.17 -17.26 26.62
C SER A 576 -32.63 -16.97 26.27
N ASN A 577 -33.56 -17.83 26.70
CA ASN A 577 -34.99 -17.61 26.42
C ASN A 577 -35.53 -16.34 27.08
N ASP A 578 -35.01 -15.96 28.25
CA ASP A 578 -35.44 -14.74 28.95
C ASP A 578 -34.93 -13.47 28.25
N GLU A 579 -33.67 -13.44 27.82
CA GLU A 579 -33.10 -12.34 27.01
C GLU A 579 -33.80 -12.21 25.66
N TRP A 580 -34.16 -13.34 25.04
CA TRP A 580 -34.94 -13.34 23.80
C TRP A 580 -36.33 -12.73 24.00
N ASN A 581 -37.04 -13.12 25.07
CA ASN A 581 -38.37 -12.58 25.36
C ASN A 581 -38.32 -11.08 25.66
N GLU A 582 -37.32 -10.61 26.42
CA GLU A 582 -37.12 -9.18 26.66
C GLU A 582 -36.83 -8.41 25.36
N LEU A 583 -35.97 -8.95 24.48
CA LEU A 583 -35.65 -8.35 23.19
C LEU A 583 -36.87 -8.30 22.27
N LYS A 584 -37.66 -9.37 22.22
CA LYS A 584 -38.90 -9.44 21.46
C LYS A 584 -39.89 -8.39 21.98
N ASP A 585 -40.13 -8.34 23.28
CA ASP A 585 -41.03 -7.34 23.90
C ASP A 585 -40.54 -5.91 23.63
N ARG A 586 -39.22 -5.68 23.64
CA ARG A 586 -38.63 -4.38 23.31
C ARG A 586 -38.91 -3.97 21.87
N ILE A 587 -38.70 -4.87 20.92
CA ILE A 587 -38.94 -4.62 19.50
C ILE A 587 -40.43 -4.36 19.27
N LEU A 588 -41.34 -5.18 19.81
CA LEU A 588 -42.78 -4.98 19.69
C LEU A 588 -43.19 -3.63 20.27
N TRP A 589 -42.68 -3.29 21.46
CA TRP A 589 -42.97 -2.03 22.12
C TRP A 589 -42.57 -0.81 21.29
N GLU A 590 -41.38 -0.81 20.67
CA GLU A 590 -40.92 0.33 19.83
C GLU A 590 -41.86 0.58 18.65
N HIS A 591 -42.34 -0.48 17.99
CA HIS A 591 -43.24 -0.40 16.84
C HIS A 591 -44.65 0.03 17.23
N LEU A 592 -45.22 -0.60 18.27
CA LEU A 592 -46.55 -0.25 18.78
C LEU A 592 -46.58 1.16 19.37
N LYS A 593 -45.51 1.58 20.06
CA LYS A 593 -45.38 2.94 20.57
C LYS A 593 -45.36 3.97 19.44
N LYS A 594 -44.60 3.71 18.37
CA LYS A 594 -44.55 4.60 17.20
C LYS A 594 -45.90 4.69 16.47
N LEU A 595 -46.60 3.56 16.30
CA LEU A 595 -47.96 3.56 15.74
C LEU A 595 -48.93 4.36 16.60
N SER A 596 -48.94 4.13 17.92
CA SER A 596 -49.78 4.88 18.85
C SER A 596 -49.47 6.39 18.83
N MET A 597 -48.18 6.77 18.82
CA MET A 597 -47.77 8.19 18.72
C MET A 597 -48.13 8.85 17.39
N SER A 598 -48.24 8.08 16.31
CA SER A 598 -48.69 8.63 15.02
C SER A 598 -50.17 9.04 15.02
N GLY A 599 -50.95 8.57 16.00
CA GLY A 599 -52.40 8.73 16.09
C GLY A 599 -53.21 7.58 15.48
N ALA A 600 -52.58 6.43 15.19
CA ALA A 600 -53.25 5.25 14.67
C ALA A 600 -54.12 4.57 15.74
N ASP A 601 -55.33 4.15 15.38
CA ASP A 601 -56.21 3.39 16.28
C ASP A 601 -55.82 1.91 16.26
N LEU A 602 -55.02 1.50 17.24
CA LEU A 602 -54.52 0.13 17.32
C LEU A 602 -55.66 -0.89 17.56
N PRO A 603 -55.59 -2.09 16.95
CA PRO A 603 -56.49 -3.20 17.26
C PRO A 603 -56.45 -3.57 18.75
N GLU A 604 -57.56 -4.07 19.31
CA GLU A 604 -57.68 -4.33 20.76
C GLU A 604 -56.65 -5.34 21.29
N ASP A 605 -56.33 -6.36 20.49
CA ASP A 605 -55.33 -7.37 20.79
C ASP A 605 -53.92 -6.76 20.90
N ALA A 606 -53.61 -5.81 20.02
CA ALA A 606 -52.34 -5.07 20.05
C ALA A 606 -52.30 -4.05 21.19
N LYS A 607 -53.41 -3.37 21.50
CA LYS A 607 -53.53 -2.47 22.67
C LYS A 607 -53.30 -3.23 23.97
N THR A 608 -53.96 -4.38 24.14
CA THR A 608 -53.81 -5.22 25.33
C THR A 608 -52.36 -5.67 25.52
N GLN A 609 -51.70 -6.09 24.44
CA GLN A 609 -50.30 -6.48 24.46
C GLN A 609 -49.38 -5.29 24.76
N PHE A 610 -49.63 -4.13 24.16
CA PHE A 610 -48.86 -2.91 24.36
C PHE A 610 -48.94 -2.43 25.83
N ASP A 611 -50.13 -2.38 26.42
CA ASP A 611 -50.35 -2.02 27.82
C ASP A 611 -49.67 -3.00 28.80
N ARG A 612 -49.65 -4.29 28.45
CA ARG A 612 -48.93 -5.31 29.23
C ARG A 612 -47.43 -5.02 29.25
N ILE A 613 -46.84 -4.74 28.08
CA ILE A 613 -45.40 -4.47 27.96
C ILE A 613 -45.04 -3.14 28.66
N GLU A 614 -45.85 -2.09 28.54
CA GLU A 614 -45.62 -0.81 29.24
C GLU A 614 -45.65 -0.97 30.77
N LYS A 615 -46.55 -1.81 31.31
CA LYS A 615 -46.59 -2.12 32.75
C LYS A 615 -45.38 -2.94 33.21
N GLN A 616 -44.92 -3.88 32.38
CA GLN A 616 -43.80 -4.75 32.69
C GLN A 616 -42.44 -4.01 32.63
N TYR A 617 -42.31 -3.05 31.71
CA TYR A 617 -41.06 -2.29 31.49
C TYR A 617 -41.27 -0.76 31.51
N PRO A 618 -41.60 -0.16 32.67
CA PRO A 618 -41.99 1.25 32.78
C PRO A 618 -40.87 2.26 32.48
N PHE A 619 -39.60 1.81 32.50
CA PHE A 619 -38.41 2.64 32.27
C PHE A 619 -38.02 2.74 30.79
N TRP A 620 -38.70 2.02 29.91
CA TRP A 620 -38.42 2.06 28.47
C TRP A 620 -38.79 3.42 27.86
N ARG A 621 -37.84 4.00 27.14
CA ARG A 621 -38.00 5.25 26.37
C ARG A 621 -37.66 5.00 24.90
N LEU A 622 -38.36 5.70 24.01
CA LEU A 622 -37.97 5.79 22.60
C LEU A 622 -36.63 6.53 22.58
N ARG A 623 -35.60 5.89 22.05
CA ARG A 623 -34.27 6.50 21.99
C ARG A 623 -34.24 7.43 20.80
N GLU A 624 -33.81 8.67 21.00
CA GLU A 624 -33.67 9.60 19.88
C GLU A 624 -32.44 9.31 19.01
N ASP A 625 -31.35 8.68 19.50
CA ASP A 625 -30.10 8.69 18.70
C ASP A 625 -29.03 7.58 18.85
N LYS A 626 -29.29 6.35 19.36
CA LYS A 626 -28.23 5.30 19.31
C LYS A 626 -28.73 3.88 19.02
N ASP A 627 -28.31 3.36 17.86
CA ASP A 627 -28.44 1.97 17.41
C ASP A 627 -27.70 0.99 18.34
N ARG A 628 -28.47 0.30 19.19
CA ARG A 628 -27.96 -0.86 19.94
C ARG A 628 -28.50 -2.18 19.38
N ILE A 629 -29.63 -2.16 18.67
CA ILE A 629 -30.33 -3.36 18.18
C ILE A 629 -29.61 -3.99 16.99
N GLY A 630 -29.00 -3.20 16.09
CA GLY A 630 -28.17 -3.73 15.01
C GLY A 630 -27.04 -4.64 15.51
N ARG A 631 -26.41 -4.29 16.64
CA ARG A 631 -25.30 -5.07 17.21
C ARG A 631 -25.69 -6.40 17.85
N VAL A 632 -26.98 -6.67 18.06
CA VAL A 632 -27.49 -7.91 18.67
C VAL A 632 -28.03 -8.88 17.63
N ILE A 633 -28.56 -8.36 16.51
CA ILE A 633 -29.07 -9.15 15.38
C ILE A 633 -27.92 -9.77 14.57
N GLU A 634 -26.77 -9.12 14.48
CA GLU A 634 -25.63 -9.57 13.64
C GLU A 634 -24.49 -10.25 14.43
N ARG A 635 -24.75 -10.67 15.68
CA ARG A 635 -23.77 -11.45 16.47
C ARG A 635 -23.87 -12.96 16.28
#